data_AF-A0A7Y7NY98-F1
#
_entry.id   AF-A0A7Y7NY98-F1
#
_cell.length_a   1.000
_cell.length_b   1.000
_cell.length_c   1.000
_cell.angle_alpha   90.00
_cell.angle_beta   90.00
_cell.angle_gamma   90.00
#
_symmetry.space_group_name_H-M   'P 1'
#
loop_
_entity.id
_entity.type
_entity.pdbx_description
1 polymer ?
#
loop_
_entity_poly.entity_id
_entity_poly.type
_entity_poly.pdbx_seq_one_letter_code
_entity_poly.pdbx_strand_id
1 'polypeptide(L)'
;MKANLFRSIVLFAILAVSIQIHAQTPGNALSFNSSSYVDCGIGSSLDITSSITIEAWINADSWQNNSWEGTIAGKDNTDQTGFVLRCGNNGRLSFTFGTGGNWPEVTSDPIMLTGQWYHVAGVYDGSMMRIYINGMLSGQHAISTSIGVSALSLYIGDSPGFSPRHFSGMIDEVSIWNVARSGCDINKDMYQTLNGNETGLVAYYNFDQGSAGAVNTGISTLPDLTSNHNDGTLNNFALFGTTSNWLSSGAGVTTSAPDFTIETLDTSNFITTSIDVSGNITNAGSGNITERGICYNTAGCPTIADSKVSESGSFGTGTFTETLTGLSSGTDYFARAYAINPTGTSYGKEIIFGSCYLGIPDPNFVAALITEGVDLNGDSIIECYEAAAFNGTLDVSYANISNMTGIEFFTNITQLYCGGNLFTSLNLSSNTALQYLYCNNGSLATLNVAGLTSLTEIYCTDNQLTTLNVSTNTGLIYLYCYNNLLTSLNTSSLSSLYEIDCSSNSLTSLDVSSNSTLYYLYCYSNLLTSLNTSGLTSLYEIDCSNNSLSSLNVSSNSALYYLYCYNNLLTSLNTSSLTSLYEIDCEDNSLASLDVSSNSNLNYLYCYNNLLSSLNTSGLTSLYDLECENNSLTNLDVSTNTNLQYLYCNDNLLSILNVKNGNNTIMSDFNAINNPDLTCIQVDDDAYSTANWTNIDATASFSTNCGYIFYMLNYTAGPNGIITGTASQTVNIGGNGTAVAAVPNMDYHFVDWSDGSTANPRTDMNVIANISVIANFGLNVGIETMLENNSTFIYPNPNNGTFQVTLNTQENESLSINIYNCFGQLILRDEKNNLQGNYNQTFDLSEFGKGVYLVKINLEKSQYSNKVVIK
;
A
#
# COMPACT_ATOMS: atom_id res chain seq x y z
N MET A 1 -71.67 14.31 -40.23
CA MET A 1 -71.54 15.75 -39.93
C MET A 1 -70.10 16.11 -40.28
N LYS A 2 -69.77 16.97 -41.27
CA LYS A 2 -69.77 18.47 -41.24
C LYS A 2 -69.12 19.01 -39.95
N ALA A 3 -68.17 19.97 -39.90
CA ALA A 3 -67.36 20.77 -40.86
C ALA A 3 -66.30 21.57 -40.01
N ASN A 4 -65.21 22.21 -40.45
CA ASN A 4 -64.50 22.42 -41.74
C ASN A 4 -62.99 22.76 -41.43
N LEU A 5 -62.00 22.30 -42.20
CA LEU A 5 -61.26 23.05 -43.24
C LEU A 5 -60.67 24.44 -42.86
N PHE A 6 -59.34 24.56 -42.75
CA PHE A 6 -58.58 25.71 -43.28
C PHE A 6 -57.13 25.33 -43.64
N ARG A 7 -56.59 25.98 -44.69
CA ARG A 7 -55.25 25.75 -45.27
C ARG A 7 -54.18 26.61 -44.60
N SER A 8 -52.93 26.16 -44.65
CA SER A 8 -51.81 27.01 -45.11
C SER A 8 -50.70 26.18 -45.73
N ILE A 9 -50.55 26.30 -47.05
CA ILE A 9 -49.34 25.90 -47.78
C ILE A 9 -48.35 27.04 -47.58
N VAL A 10 -47.26 26.82 -46.84
CA VAL A 10 -46.11 27.73 -46.86
C VAL A 10 -45.10 27.19 -47.85
N LEU A 11 -45.13 27.79 -49.04
CA LEU A 11 -44.14 27.62 -50.08
C LEU A 11 -42.83 28.28 -49.58
N PHE A 12 -41.95 27.53 -48.91
CA PHE A 12 -40.60 28.03 -48.66
C PHE A 12 -39.82 27.98 -49.97
N ALA A 13 -39.75 29.13 -50.63
CA ALA A 13 -38.81 29.34 -51.71
C ALA A 13 -37.40 29.20 -51.12
N ILE A 14 -36.76 28.06 -51.40
CA ILE A 14 -35.31 27.99 -51.32
C ILE A 14 -34.82 28.99 -52.36
N LEU A 15 -34.39 30.17 -51.90
CA LEU A 15 -33.44 30.95 -52.68
C LEU A 15 -32.23 30.04 -52.84
N ALA A 16 -32.11 29.43 -54.02
CA ALA A 16 -30.83 29.01 -54.51
C ALA A 16 -30.00 30.29 -54.66
N VAL A 17 -29.35 30.71 -53.57
CA VAL A 17 -28.09 31.40 -53.67
C VAL A 17 -27.21 30.41 -54.42
N SER A 18 -27.10 30.64 -55.72
CA SER A 18 -26.08 30.01 -56.54
C SER A 18 -24.75 30.47 -55.95
N ILE A 19 -24.26 29.70 -54.98
CA ILE A 19 -22.83 29.62 -54.72
C ILE A 19 -22.25 29.34 -56.09
N GLN A 20 -21.52 30.31 -56.64
CA GLN A 20 -20.59 30.02 -57.71
C GLN A 20 -19.51 29.16 -57.07
N ILE A 21 -19.81 27.86 -56.98
CA ILE A 21 -18.79 26.84 -57.01
C ILE A 21 -18.06 27.18 -58.30
N HIS A 22 -16.85 27.74 -58.16
CA HIS A 22 -15.96 27.84 -59.30
C HIS A 22 -15.79 26.40 -59.74
N ALA A 23 -16.36 26.04 -60.88
CA ALA A 23 -16.23 24.72 -61.45
C ALA A 23 -14.76 24.57 -61.81
N GLN A 24 -13.95 24.10 -60.85
CA GLN A 24 -12.61 23.63 -61.10
C GLN A 24 -12.77 22.55 -62.17
N THR A 25 -12.03 22.70 -63.26
CA THR A 25 -11.86 21.63 -64.23
C THR A 25 -11.36 20.41 -63.46
N PRO A 26 -12.09 19.29 -63.45
CA PRO A 26 -11.63 18.10 -62.74
C PRO A 26 -10.26 17.67 -63.27
N GLY A 27 -9.46 17.03 -62.41
CA GLY A 27 -8.23 16.37 -62.80
C GLY A 27 -8.47 15.21 -63.76
N ASN A 28 -7.42 14.45 -64.05
CA ASN A 28 -7.47 13.28 -64.94
C ASN A 28 -7.22 12.00 -64.15
N ALA A 29 -7.97 10.96 -64.47
CA ALA A 29 -7.75 9.60 -63.98
C ALA A 29 -7.17 8.71 -65.08
N LEU A 30 -6.49 7.63 -64.71
CA LEU A 30 -5.94 6.67 -65.66
C LEU A 30 -6.88 5.47 -65.83
N SER A 31 -7.16 5.11 -67.08
CA SER A 31 -8.11 4.05 -67.47
C SER A 31 -7.39 2.74 -67.77
N PHE A 32 -7.73 1.71 -66.99
CA PHE A 32 -7.16 0.37 -67.01
C PHE A 32 -8.12 -0.64 -67.64
N ASN A 33 -7.54 -1.62 -68.34
CA ASN A 33 -8.25 -2.74 -68.96
C ASN A 33 -7.49 -4.04 -68.66
N SER A 34 -7.93 -5.15 -69.26
CA SER A 34 -7.37 -6.51 -69.06
C SER A 34 -5.91 -6.75 -69.44
N SER A 35 -5.13 -5.70 -69.73
CA SER A 35 -3.71 -5.79 -70.10
C SER A 35 -2.87 -4.54 -69.77
N SER A 36 -3.49 -3.42 -69.41
CA SER A 36 -2.79 -2.16 -69.11
C SER A 36 -2.43 -2.07 -67.63
N TYR A 37 -1.20 -1.64 -67.33
CA TYR A 37 -0.71 -1.50 -65.96
C TYR A 37 0.44 -0.49 -65.89
N VAL A 38 0.68 0.06 -64.70
CA VAL A 38 1.86 0.89 -64.41
C VAL A 38 2.87 0.05 -63.63
N ASP A 39 4.13 0.04 -64.05
CA ASP A 39 5.25 -0.61 -63.34
C ASP A 39 6.06 0.47 -62.61
N CYS A 40 5.88 0.57 -61.29
CA CYS A 40 6.54 1.53 -60.41
C CYS A 40 7.91 1.03 -59.90
N GLY A 41 8.39 -0.10 -60.41
CA GLY A 41 9.71 -0.63 -60.12
C GLY A 41 9.89 -1.16 -58.69
N ILE A 42 11.16 -1.33 -58.33
CA ILE A 42 11.64 -2.05 -57.14
C ILE A 42 12.36 -1.14 -56.13
N GLY A 43 11.97 0.12 -56.02
CA GLY A 43 12.60 1.07 -55.10
C GLY A 43 12.52 0.59 -53.64
N SER A 44 13.64 0.65 -52.91
CA SER A 44 13.73 0.11 -51.54
C SER A 44 12.88 0.88 -50.51
N SER A 45 12.37 2.04 -50.87
CA SER A 45 11.37 2.77 -50.07
C SER A 45 10.02 2.04 -50.02
N LEU A 46 9.74 1.18 -51.00
CA LEU A 46 8.54 0.32 -51.09
C LEU A 46 8.67 -0.99 -50.30
N ASP A 47 9.81 -1.27 -49.67
CA ASP A 47 10.04 -2.49 -48.88
C ASP A 47 9.52 -2.32 -47.44
N ILE A 48 8.22 -2.02 -47.32
CA ILE A 48 7.53 -1.70 -46.07
C ILE A 48 7.25 -2.98 -45.27
N THR A 49 7.65 -3.01 -43.99
CA THR A 49 7.64 -4.22 -43.13
C THR A 49 6.80 -4.12 -41.85
N SER A 50 6.53 -2.91 -41.35
CA SER A 50 5.89 -2.67 -40.05
C SER A 50 4.43 -2.20 -40.19
N SER A 51 4.24 -0.98 -40.68
CA SER A 51 2.96 -0.30 -40.84
C SER A 51 2.83 0.22 -42.26
N ILE A 52 1.64 0.15 -42.84
CA ILE A 52 1.39 0.60 -44.21
C ILE A 52 0.00 1.22 -44.34
N THR A 53 -0.13 2.20 -45.22
CA THR A 53 -1.41 2.58 -45.82
C THR A 53 -1.27 2.59 -47.33
N ILE A 54 -2.23 2.00 -48.03
CA ILE A 54 -2.39 2.09 -49.49
C ILE A 54 -3.77 2.66 -49.72
N GLU A 55 -3.89 3.72 -50.52
CA GLU A 55 -5.18 4.32 -50.83
C GLU A 55 -5.24 4.89 -52.24
N ALA A 56 -6.46 4.98 -52.78
CA ALA A 56 -6.73 5.46 -54.14
C ALA A 56 -8.20 5.87 -54.30
N TRP A 57 -8.48 6.71 -55.30
CA TRP A 57 -9.81 6.81 -55.88
C TRP A 57 -9.98 5.79 -57.00
N ILE A 58 -11.10 5.06 -56.99
CA ILE A 58 -11.42 4.05 -58.02
C ILE A 58 -12.83 4.24 -58.59
N ASN A 59 -13.02 3.89 -59.85
CA ASN A 59 -14.33 3.76 -60.49
C ASN A 59 -14.30 2.59 -61.48
N ALA A 60 -14.92 1.47 -61.13
CA ALA A 60 -14.85 0.24 -61.92
C ALA A 60 -15.94 0.16 -63.00
N ASP A 61 -15.54 -0.18 -64.22
CA ASP A 61 -16.44 -0.55 -65.32
C ASP A 61 -17.07 -1.92 -65.08
N SER A 62 -16.30 -2.84 -64.47
CA SER A 62 -16.75 -4.19 -64.11
C SER A 62 -15.93 -4.75 -62.95
N TRP A 63 -16.56 -5.60 -62.13
CA TRP A 63 -15.90 -6.30 -61.03
C TRP A 63 -15.44 -7.69 -61.45
N GLN A 64 -14.32 -8.13 -60.89
CA GLN A 64 -13.79 -9.47 -61.09
C GLN A 64 -14.45 -10.49 -60.14
N ASN A 65 -14.43 -11.78 -60.50
CA ASN A 65 -15.21 -12.80 -59.80
C ASN A 65 -14.49 -13.40 -58.59
N ASN A 66 -13.16 -13.55 -58.64
CA ASN A 66 -12.38 -14.15 -57.57
C ASN A 66 -11.89 -13.07 -56.60
N SER A 67 -11.62 -13.43 -55.33
CA SER A 67 -11.14 -12.45 -54.32
C SER A 67 -9.72 -11.95 -54.59
N TRP A 68 -8.90 -12.72 -55.29
CA TRP A 68 -7.51 -12.40 -55.64
C TRP A 68 -7.34 -11.51 -56.89
N GLU A 69 -8.42 -11.17 -57.58
CA GLU A 69 -8.43 -10.34 -58.79
C GLU A 69 -8.70 -8.85 -58.48
N GLY A 70 -8.53 -7.97 -59.47
CA GLY A 70 -8.86 -6.54 -59.36
C GLY A 70 -7.82 -5.71 -58.62
N THR A 71 -6.51 -5.93 -58.87
CA THR A 71 -5.41 -5.19 -58.26
C THR A 71 -5.52 -3.69 -58.53
N ILE A 72 -5.64 -2.90 -57.46
CA ILE A 72 -5.60 -1.44 -57.51
C ILE A 72 -4.13 -1.03 -57.46
N ALA A 73 -3.42 -1.41 -56.40
CA ALA A 73 -1.97 -1.29 -56.26
C ALA A 73 -1.41 -2.46 -55.44
N GLY A 74 -0.29 -3.04 -55.86
CA GLY A 74 0.32 -4.17 -55.15
C GLY A 74 1.75 -4.48 -55.57
N LYS A 75 2.54 -4.94 -54.60
CA LYS A 75 3.94 -5.38 -54.73
C LYS A 75 4.01 -6.76 -54.09
N ASP A 76 3.76 -7.82 -54.85
CA ASP A 76 3.53 -9.18 -54.33
C ASP A 76 4.35 -10.26 -55.06
N ASN A 77 4.47 -11.48 -54.50
CA ASN A 77 5.18 -12.58 -55.15
C ASN A 77 4.63 -13.99 -54.80
N THR A 78 5.23 -15.04 -55.40
CA THR A 78 4.91 -16.46 -55.17
C THR A 78 5.19 -16.93 -53.75
N ASP A 79 6.15 -16.30 -53.07
CA ASP A 79 6.65 -16.70 -51.76
C ASP A 79 5.75 -16.16 -50.64
N GLN A 80 4.63 -15.54 -51.01
CA GLN A 80 3.65 -14.93 -50.13
C GLN A 80 4.28 -13.84 -49.27
N THR A 81 4.97 -12.90 -49.93
CA THR A 81 5.47 -11.66 -49.33
C THR A 81 4.98 -10.44 -50.11
N GLY A 82 5.04 -9.28 -49.47
CA GLY A 82 4.60 -8.00 -50.00
C GLY A 82 3.17 -7.63 -49.61
N PHE A 83 2.54 -6.74 -50.36
CA PHE A 83 1.22 -6.17 -50.04
C PHE A 83 0.37 -5.92 -51.29
N VAL A 84 -0.96 -5.99 -51.17
CA VAL A 84 -1.91 -5.73 -52.25
C VAL A 84 -3.19 -5.08 -51.71
N LEU A 85 -3.59 -3.96 -52.32
CA LEU A 85 -4.95 -3.44 -52.29
C LEU A 85 -5.65 -3.83 -53.60
N ARG A 86 -6.81 -4.49 -53.52
CA ARG A 86 -7.56 -5.03 -54.66
C ARG A 86 -9.07 -5.01 -54.44
N CYS A 87 -9.84 -5.22 -55.49
CA CYS A 87 -11.31 -5.24 -55.44
C CYS A 87 -11.89 -6.36 -56.33
N GLY A 88 -11.77 -7.59 -55.81
CA GLY A 88 -12.31 -8.81 -56.42
C GLY A 88 -13.71 -9.16 -55.91
N ASN A 89 -14.09 -10.44 -56.05
CA ASN A 89 -15.32 -11.03 -55.49
C ASN A 89 -16.59 -10.17 -55.68
N ASN A 90 -16.86 -9.74 -56.92
CA ASN A 90 -18.01 -8.91 -57.30
C ASN A 90 -18.03 -7.51 -56.63
N GLY A 91 -16.86 -6.95 -56.31
CA GLY A 91 -16.71 -5.59 -55.80
C GLY A 91 -16.51 -5.48 -54.29
N ARG A 92 -15.99 -6.53 -53.63
CA ARG A 92 -15.47 -6.39 -52.26
C ARG A 92 -14.07 -5.80 -52.32
N LEU A 93 -13.86 -4.68 -51.62
CA LEU A 93 -12.51 -4.19 -51.35
C LEU A 93 -11.79 -5.23 -50.49
N SER A 94 -10.54 -5.50 -50.81
CA SER A 94 -9.66 -6.44 -50.12
C SER A 94 -8.32 -5.79 -49.91
N PHE A 95 -7.82 -5.85 -48.69
CA PHE A 95 -6.43 -5.53 -48.37
C PHE A 95 -5.76 -6.78 -47.79
N THR A 96 -4.59 -7.12 -48.30
CA THR A 96 -3.83 -8.31 -47.91
C THR A 96 -2.33 -8.03 -47.93
N PHE A 97 -1.59 -8.69 -47.04
CA PHE A 97 -0.14 -8.67 -47.05
C PHE A 97 0.41 -10.07 -46.77
N GLY A 98 1.62 -10.36 -47.24
CA GLY A 98 2.22 -11.68 -47.18
C GLY A 98 3.23 -11.80 -46.03
N THR A 99 3.18 -12.90 -45.28
CA THR A 99 4.04 -13.14 -44.10
C THR A 99 5.20 -14.13 -44.35
N GLY A 100 5.49 -14.49 -45.60
CA GLY A 100 6.45 -15.55 -45.95
C GLY A 100 5.86 -16.97 -45.81
N GLY A 101 4.62 -17.16 -46.26
CA GLY A 101 3.93 -18.45 -46.26
C GLY A 101 2.43 -18.40 -45.95
N ASN A 102 1.88 -17.21 -45.68
CA ASN A 102 0.45 -16.96 -45.50
C ASN A 102 0.07 -15.59 -46.10
N TRP A 103 -1.20 -15.43 -46.46
CA TRP A 103 -1.83 -14.17 -46.89
C TRP A 103 -3.01 -13.80 -45.98
N PRO A 104 -2.76 -13.21 -44.80
CA PRO A 104 -3.79 -12.47 -44.04
C PRO A 104 -4.56 -11.49 -44.94
N GLU A 105 -5.88 -11.49 -44.85
CA GLU A 105 -6.77 -10.71 -45.71
C GLU A 105 -7.92 -10.11 -44.89
N VAL A 106 -8.26 -8.85 -45.16
CA VAL A 106 -9.47 -8.19 -44.69
C VAL A 106 -10.32 -7.78 -45.90
N THR A 107 -11.63 -8.00 -45.84
CA THR A 107 -12.55 -7.69 -46.96
C THR A 107 -13.75 -6.86 -46.53
N SER A 108 -14.27 -6.01 -47.42
CA SER A 108 -15.36 -5.07 -47.11
C SER A 108 -16.71 -5.78 -47.08
N ASP A 109 -17.60 -5.31 -46.21
CA ASP A 109 -19.04 -5.51 -46.33
C ASP A 109 -19.72 -4.12 -46.20
N PRO A 110 -20.57 -3.68 -47.13
CA PRO A 110 -21.08 -4.38 -48.32
C PRO A 110 -20.13 -4.37 -49.54
N ILE A 111 -20.63 -4.84 -50.69
CA ILE A 111 -19.99 -4.70 -52.02
C ILE A 111 -20.19 -3.30 -52.61
N MET A 112 -19.21 -2.83 -53.39
CA MET A 112 -19.26 -1.58 -54.14
C MET A 112 -20.02 -1.73 -55.48
N LEU A 113 -20.55 -0.63 -56.01
CA LEU A 113 -21.26 -0.61 -57.30
C LEU A 113 -20.33 -0.16 -58.44
N THR A 114 -20.52 -0.71 -59.64
CA THR A 114 -19.81 -0.28 -60.85
C THR A 114 -20.26 1.11 -61.31
N GLY A 115 -19.38 1.89 -61.94
CA GLY A 115 -19.67 3.21 -62.49
C GLY A 115 -19.75 4.35 -61.46
N GLN A 116 -19.38 4.09 -60.21
CA GLN A 116 -19.33 5.07 -59.12
C GLN A 116 -17.90 5.27 -58.63
N TRP A 117 -17.57 6.49 -58.23
CA TRP A 117 -16.30 6.81 -57.59
C TRP A 117 -16.33 6.45 -56.11
N TYR A 118 -15.32 5.71 -55.66
CA TYR A 118 -15.07 5.40 -54.26
C TYR A 118 -13.62 5.76 -53.91
N HIS A 119 -13.41 6.41 -52.77
CA HIS A 119 -12.10 6.41 -52.14
C HIS A 119 -11.95 5.09 -51.38
N VAL A 120 -10.83 4.40 -51.57
CA VAL A 120 -10.58 3.10 -50.93
C VAL A 120 -9.21 3.10 -50.30
N ALA A 121 -9.11 2.60 -49.07
CA ALA A 121 -7.85 2.49 -48.34
C ALA A 121 -7.72 1.14 -47.64
N GLY A 122 -6.51 0.60 -47.61
CA GLY A 122 -6.08 -0.52 -46.76
C GLY A 122 -4.96 -0.09 -45.83
N VAL A 123 -5.12 -0.35 -44.54
CA VAL A 123 -4.25 0.13 -43.46
C VAL A 123 -3.79 -1.05 -42.61
N TYR A 124 -2.54 -1.03 -42.16
CA TYR A 124 -2.01 -1.94 -41.14
C TYR A 124 -1.12 -1.18 -40.15
N ASP A 125 -1.40 -1.34 -38.85
CA ASP A 125 -0.68 -0.67 -37.75
C ASP A 125 0.35 -1.55 -37.02
N GLY A 126 0.58 -2.78 -37.48
CA GLY A 126 1.42 -3.77 -36.79
C GLY A 126 0.65 -4.71 -35.86
N SER A 127 -0.65 -4.49 -35.66
CA SER A 127 -1.55 -5.30 -34.81
C SER A 127 -2.95 -5.53 -35.41
N MET A 128 -3.39 -4.67 -36.33
CA MET A 128 -4.73 -4.69 -36.91
C MET A 128 -4.69 -4.23 -38.37
N MET A 129 -5.23 -5.06 -39.26
CA MET A 129 -5.58 -4.68 -40.62
C MET A 129 -6.94 -3.97 -40.61
N ARG A 130 -7.08 -2.87 -41.34
CA ARG A 130 -8.34 -2.15 -41.55
C ARG A 130 -8.50 -1.77 -43.01
N ILE A 131 -9.75 -1.62 -43.44
CA ILE A 131 -10.09 -1.07 -44.76
C ILE A 131 -11.16 -0.01 -44.64
N TYR A 132 -11.03 1.03 -45.45
CA TYR A 132 -11.94 2.16 -45.47
C TYR A 132 -12.52 2.36 -46.87
N ILE A 133 -13.81 2.66 -46.94
CA ILE A 133 -14.52 3.06 -48.16
C ILE A 133 -15.11 4.45 -47.91
N ASN A 134 -14.76 5.43 -48.74
CA ASN A 134 -15.09 6.85 -48.56
C ASN A 134 -14.74 7.34 -47.13
N GLY A 135 -13.57 6.92 -46.63
CA GLY A 135 -13.09 7.24 -45.29
C GLY A 135 -13.79 6.51 -44.13
N MET A 136 -14.85 5.74 -44.38
CA MET A 136 -15.57 4.98 -43.35
C MET A 136 -15.00 3.56 -43.21
N LEU A 137 -14.80 3.10 -41.98
CA LEU A 137 -14.32 1.74 -41.70
C LEU A 137 -15.33 0.71 -42.22
N SER A 138 -14.88 -0.22 -43.08
CA SER A 138 -15.74 -1.24 -43.72
C SER A 138 -15.32 -2.69 -43.40
N GLY A 139 -14.18 -2.88 -42.74
CA GLY A 139 -13.71 -4.19 -42.28
C GLY A 139 -12.40 -4.08 -41.49
N GLN A 140 -12.20 -5.00 -40.56
CA GLN A 140 -10.96 -5.11 -39.77
C GLN A 140 -10.59 -6.57 -39.48
N HIS A 141 -9.30 -6.84 -39.27
CA HIS A 141 -8.78 -8.16 -38.93
C HIS A 141 -7.54 -8.04 -38.03
N ALA A 142 -7.63 -8.58 -36.82
CA ALA A 142 -6.55 -8.52 -35.82
C ALA A 142 -5.42 -9.50 -36.17
N ILE A 143 -4.19 -9.00 -36.29
CA ILE A 143 -3.00 -9.79 -36.56
C ILE A 143 -1.73 -9.01 -36.19
N SER A 144 -0.80 -9.64 -35.47
CA SER A 144 0.45 -9.00 -35.02
C SER A 144 1.68 -9.69 -35.62
N THR A 145 2.03 -9.36 -36.87
CA THR A 145 3.16 -9.93 -37.60
C THR A 145 3.78 -8.94 -38.60
N SER A 146 5.03 -9.13 -39.02
CA SER A 146 5.66 -8.26 -40.02
C SER A 146 5.17 -8.56 -41.44
N ILE A 147 5.07 -7.53 -42.27
CA ILE A 147 4.93 -7.67 -43.72
C ILE A 147 6.26 -8.20 -44.27
N GLY A 148 6.23 -9.29 -45.04
CA GLY A 148 7.41 -9.78 -45.73
C GLY A 148 7.76 -8.90 -46.93
N VAL A 149 9.05 -8.73 -47.25
CA VAL A 149 9.48 -7.94 -48.41
C VAL A 149 9.36 -8.76 -49.71
N SER A 150 8.74 -8.18 -50.74
CA SER A 150 8.73 -8.75 -52.11
C SER A 150 9.80 -8.11 -52.99
N ALA A 151 10.61 -8.94 -53.66
CA ALA A 151 11.63 -8.49 -54.60
C ALA A 151 11.08 -8.11 -56.00
N LEU A 152 9.76 -8.22 -56.23
CA LEU A 152 9.13 -7.82 -57.48
C LEU A 152 8.70 -6.34 -57.46
N SER A 153 8.35 -5.80 -58.63
CA SER A 153 7.90 -4.40 -58.74
C SER A 153 6.59 -4.16 -57.99
N LEU A 154 6.38 -2.90 -57.59
CA LEU A 154 5.04 -2.37 -57.36
C LEU A 154 4.33 -2.17 -58.70
N TYR A 155 3.11 -2.68 -58.82
CA TYR A 155 2.23 -2.48 -59.96
C TYR A 155 0.94 -1.75 -59.56
N ILE A 156 0.42 -0.94 -60.48
CA ILE A 156 -0.92 -0.32 -60.38
C ILE A 156 -1.78 -0.87 -61.52
N GLY A 157 -3.01 -1.30 -61.18
CA GLY A 157 -4.05 -1.74 -62.13
C GLY A 157 -3.97 -3.18 -62.65
N ASP A 158 -2.86 -3.89 -62.46
CA ASP A 158 -2.74 -5.35 -62.68
C ASP A 158 -1.60 -5.89 -61.79
N SER A 159 -1.40 -7.20 -61.75
CA SER A 159 -0.14 -7.82 -61.31
C SER A 159 0.29 -8.83 -62.39
N PRO A 160 1.08 -8.41 -63.40
CA PRO A 160 1.30 -9.18 -64.64
C PRO A 160 2.01 -10.52 -64.43
N GLY A 161 2.74 -10.69 -63.32
CA GLY A 161 3.32 -11.97 -62.90
C GLY A 161 2.30 -13.02 -62.46
N PHE A 162 1.05 -12.62 -62.18
CA PHE A 162 0.02 -13.44 -61.53
C PHE A 162 -1.33 -13.43 -62.25
N SER A 163 -1.33 -13.24 -63.57
CA SER A 163 -2.54 -13.12 -64.41
C SER A 163 -3.51 -14.31 -64.26
N PRO A 164 -4.85 -14.08 -64.19
CA PRO A 164 -5.52 -12.79 -64.23
C PRO A 164 -5.59 -12.11 -62.85
N ARG A 165 -5.22 -10.81 -62.77
CA ARG A 165 -5.49 -9.95 -61.61
C ARG A 165 -5.89 -8.50 -61.96
N HIS A 166 -6.10 -8.19 -63.24
CA HIS A 166 -6.36 -6.83 -63.72
C HIS A 166 -7.59 -6.15 -63.07
N PHE A 167 -7.48 -4.85 -62.87
CA PHE A 167 -8.58 -3.94 -62.61
C PHE A 167 -9.18 -3.44 -63.94
N SER A 168 -10.49 -3.19 -63.97
CA SER A 168 -11.20 -2.71 -65.16
C SER A 168 -11.98 -1.45 -64.80
N GLY A 169 -11.46 -0.29 -65.20
CA GLY A 169 -12.03 1.01 -64.84
C GLY A 169 -10.98 2.11 -64.72
N MET A 170 -11.32 3.17 -63.99
CA MET A 170 -10.42 4.30 -63.72
C MET A 170 -9.83 4.21 -62.30
N ILE A 171 -8.55 4.55 -62.18
CA ILE A 171 -7.87 4.77 -60.89
C ILE A 171 -7.28 6.19 -60.90
N ASP A 172 -7.33 6.85 -59.75
CA ASP A 172 -6.83 8.20 -59.51
C ASP A 172 -6.22 8.30 -58.09
N GLU A 173 -5.41 9.33 -57.83
CA GLU A 173 -4.82 9.66 -56.52
C GLU A 173 -4.24 8.46 -55.71
N VAL A 174 -3.39 7.63 -56.34
CA VAL A 174 -2.78 6.48 -55.64
C VAL A 174 -1.68 6.99 -54.72
N SER A 175 -1.81 6.72 -53.42
CA SER A 175 -0.75 6.97 -52.44
C SER A 175 -0.43 5.76 -51.59
N ILE A 176 0.86 5.64 -51.23
CA ILE A 176 1.39 4.58 -50.37
C ILE A 176 2.19 5.23 -49.25
N TRP A 177 1.96 4.79 -48.02
CA TRP A 177 2.55 5.33 -46.80
C TRP A 177 3.20 4.21 -45.98
N ASN A 178 4.31 4.48 -45.31
CA ASN A 178 4.94 3.56 -44.33
C ASN A 178 4.42 3.76 -42.90
N VAL A 179 3.30 4.47 -42.76
CA VAL A 179 2.57 4.70 -41.50
C VAL A 179 1.14 4.20 -41.65
N ALA A 180 0.54 3.81 -40.53
CA ALA A 180 -0.89 3.54 -40.46
C ALA A 180 -1.64 4.88 -40.33
N ARG A 181 -2.38 5.26 -41.36
CA ARG A 181 -3.26 6.43 -41.32
C ARG A 181 -4.54 6.08 -40.58
N SER A 182 -5.02 6.98 -39.73
CA SER A 182 -6.38 6.83 -39.18
C SER A 182 -7.42 7.08 -40.28
N GLY A 183 -8.65 6.59 -40.09
CA GLY A 183 -9.79 6.97 -40.94
C GLY A 183 -9.99 8.50 -40.99
N CYS A 184 -9.48 9.24 -40.01
CA CYS A 184 -9.65 10.68 -39.87
C CYS A 184 -8.64 11.42 -40.74
N ASP A 185 -7.41 10.92 -40.81
CA ASP A 185 -6.38 11.40 -41.73
C ASP A 185 -6.81 11.13 -43.18
N ILE A 186 -7.35 9.94 -43.44
CA ILE A 186 -7.89 9.54 -44.74
C ILE A 186 -9.04 10.48 -45.15
N ASN A 187 -10.05 10.67 -44.31
CA ASN A 187 -11.17 11.59 -44.56
C ASN A 187 -10.73 13.05 -44.80
N LYS A 188 -9.70 13.51 -44.08
CA LYS A 188 -9.17 14.87 -44.19
C LYS A 188 -8.56 15.11 -45.58
N ASP A 189 -7.78 14.16 -46.06
CA ASP A 189 -6.92 14.37 -47.23
C ASP A 189 -7.49 13.77 -48.53
N MET A 190 -8.45 12.84 -48.48
CA MET A 190 -8.97 12.17 -49.70
C MET A 190 -9.62 13.10 -50.74
N TYR A 191 -9.99 14.33 -50.38
CA TYR A 191 -10.48 15.35 -51.32
C TYR A 191 -9.46 16.46 -51.64
N GLN A 192 -8.17 16.22 -51.33
CA GLN A 192 -7.09 17.19 -51.48
C GLN A 192 -5.91 16.58 -52.25
N THR A 193 -5.36 17.32 -53.22
CA THR A 193 -4.09 16.95 -53.85
C THR A 193 -2.97 17.07 -52.83
N LEU A 194 -2.17 16.01 -52.64
CA LEU A 194 -1.04 16.01 -51.70
C LEU A 194 0.16 16.79 -52.25
N ASN A 195 1.07 17.21 -51.37
CA ASN A 195 2.27 17.97 -51.72
C ASN A 195 3.46 17.07 -52.10
N GLY A 196 3.40 15.77 -51.79
CA GLY A 196 4.48 14.80 -52.00
C GLY A 196 5.57 14.82 -50.93
N ASN A 197 5.42 15.63 -49.88
CA ASN A 197 6.39 15.77 -48.79
C ASN A 197 5.80 15.48 -47.40
N GLU A 198 4.58 14.95 -47.36
CA GLU A 198 3.90 14.52 -46.15
C GLU A 198 4.71 13.44 -45.40
N THR A 199 4.71 13.51 -44.07
CA THR A 199 5.51 12.59 -43.25
C THR A 199 4.97 11.16 -43.36
N GLY A 200 5.84 10.25 -43.79
CA GLY A 200 5.50 8.84 -43.98
C GLY A 200 4.94 8.50 -45.36
N LEU A 201 4.74 9.48 -46.25
CA LEU A 201 4.38 9.24 -47.65
C LEU A 201 5.58 8.65 -48.41
N VAL A 202 5.36 7.52 -49.09
CA VAL A 202 6.40 6.72 -49.76
C VAL A 202 6.32 6.85 -51.27
N ALA A 203 5.12 6.85 -51.83
CA ALA A 203 4.89 7.06 -53.25
C ALA A 203 3.54 7.76 -53.46
N TYR A 204 3.47 8.67 -54.42
CA TYR A 204 2.23 9.41 -54.73
C TYR A 204 2.09 9.68 -56.22
N TYR A 205 0.95 9.26 -56.78
CA TYR A 205 0.61 9.41 -58.19
C TYR A 205 -0.79 10.02 -58.34
N ASN A 206 -0.86 11.27 -58.78
CA ASN A 206 -2.12 12.03 -58.94
C ASN A 206 -2.71 11.96 -60.37
N PHE A 207 -2.11 11.17 -61.26
CA PHE A 207 -2.56 10.92 -62.64
C PHE A 207 -2.90 12.15 -63.53
N ASP A 208 -2.50 13.37 -63.18
CA ASP A 208 -2.85 14.59 -63.92
C ASP A 208 -1.96 14.93 -65.13
N GLN A 209 -0.97 14.09 -65.45
CA GLN A 209 0.07 14.45 -66.44
C GLN A 209 -0.45 14.49 -67.89
N GLY A 210 -1.50 13.74 -68.20
CA GLY A 210 -2.10 13.66 -69.53
C GLY A 210 -3.26 14.63 -69.77
N SER A 211 -3.93 14.45 -70.89
CA SER A 211 -5.18 15.15 -71.19
C SER A 211 -6.27 14.14 -71.58
N ALA A 212 -7.43 14.26 -70.92
CA ALA A 212 -8.59 13.40 -71.12
C ALA A 212 -8.98 13.25 -72.60
N GLY A 213 -8.97 12.01 -73.11
CA GLY A 213 -9.37 11.66 -74.48
C GLY A 213 -8.48 12.22 -75.61
N ALA A 214 -7.30 12.75 -75.27
CA ALA A 214 -6.37 13.37 -76.21
C ALA A 214 -5.32 12.40 -76.78
N VAL A 215 -4.27 12.94 -77.42
CA VAL A 215 -3.08 12.19 -77.85
C VAL A 215 -2.00 12.38 -76.80
N ASN A 216 -1.70 11.32 -76.05
CA ASN A 216 -0.78 11.32 -74.91
C ASN A 216 0.56 10.60 -75.22
N THR A 217 0.91 10.44 -76.50
CA THR A 217 2.07 9.64 -76.96
C THR A 217 3.46 10.13 -76.49
N GLY A 218 3.55 11.34 -75.92
CA GLY A 218 4.77 11.86 -75.30
C GLY A 218 4.94 11.48 -73.82
N ILE A 219 3.95 10.83 -73.21
CA ILE A 219 3.91 10.54 -71.77
C ILE A 219 3.94 9.03 -71.58
N SER A 220 5.15 8.49 -71.43
CA SER A 220 5.39 7.06 -71.18
C SER A 220 5.62 6.72 -69.70
N THR A 221 5.66 7.73 -68.83
CA THR A 221 5.86 7.58 -67.38
C THR A 221 4.84 8.37 -66.57
N LEU A 222 4.58 7.88 -65.35
CA LEU A 222 3.75 8.46 -64.31
C LEU A 222 4.69 8.83 -63.15
N PRO A 223 4.95 10.12 -62.88
CA PRO A 223 5.92 10.51 -61.87
C PRO A 223 5.45 10.16 -60.47
N ASP A 224 6.35 9.64 -59.64
CA ASP A 224 6.18 9.63 -58.19
C ASP A 224 6.48 11.05 -57.69
N LEU A 225 5.46 11.72 -57.16
CA LEU A 225 5.55 13.10 -56.70
C LEU A 225 6.30 13.25 -55.36
N THR A 226 6.70 12.14 -54.73
CA THR A 226 7.57 12.17 -53.55
C THR A 226 9.05 12.31 -53.90
N SER A 227 9.89 12.54 -52.87
CA SER A 227 11.36 12.51 -53.04
C SER A 227 11.94 11.11 -53.32
N ASN A 228 11.12 10.05 -53.36
CA ASN A 228 11.59 8.68 -53.57
C ASN A 228 11.72 8.31 -55.06
N HIS A 229 11.03 9.02 -55.96
CA HIS A 229 11.11 8.86 -57.41
C HIS A 229 10.90 7.41 -57.90
N ASN A 230 9.89 6.71 -57.35
CA ASN A 230 9.42 5.42 -57.86
C ASN A 230 8.61 5.57 -59.17
N ASP A 231 9.13 6.32 -60.14
CA ASP A 231 8.42 6.71 -61.37
C ASP A 231 7.88 5.50 -62.14
N GLY A 232 6.56 5.48 -62.34
CA GLY A 232 5.85 4.39 -62.97
C GLY A 232 5.97 4.37 -64.49
N THR A 233 6.32 3.25 -65.10
CA THR A 233 6.30 3.08 -66.57
C THR A 233 4.92 2.61 -67.03
N LEU A 234 4.32 3.31 -68.00
CA LEU A 234 3.01 2.97 -68.56
C LEU A 234 3.13 1.82 -69.57
N ASN A 235 2.50 0.68 -69.29
CA ASN A 235 2.51 -0.51 -70.15
C ASN A 235 1.13 -0.78 -70.78
N ASN A 236 1.12 -1.15 -72.06
CA ASN A 236 -0.06 -1.54 -72.85
C ASN A 236 -1.23 -0.54 -72.84
N PHE A 237 -0.97 0.74 -72.59
CA PHE A 237 -1.98 1.78 -72.61
C PHE A 237 -2.26 2.28 -74.04
N ALA A 238 -3.54 2.54 -74.35
CA ALA A 238 -3.89 3.24 -75.58
C ALA A 238 -3.57 4.75 -75.41
N LEU A 239 -2.60 5.26 -76.17
CA LEU A 239 -2.10 6.64 -76.03
C LEU A 239 -2.85 7.66 -76.92
N PHE A 240 -4.02 7.30 -77.46
CA PHE A 240 -4.80 8.16 -78.35
C PHE A 240 -6.30 7.81 -78.36
N GLY A 241 -7.15 8.84 -78.55
CA GLY A 241 -8.58 8.70 -78.85
C GLY A 241 -9.50 8.67 -77.62
N THR A 242 -10.78 8.32 -77.81
CA THR A 242 -11.78 8.29 -76.72
C THR A 242 -11.60 7.13 -75.75
N THR A 243 -10.70 6.20 -76.06
CA THR A 243 -10.22 5.15 -75.16
C THR A 243 -8.78 5.45 -74.72
N SER A 244 -8.34 6.71 -74.77
CA SER A 244 -7.01 7.08 -74.29
C SER A 244 -6.90 6.77 -72.81
N ASN A 245 -5.70 6.41 -72.40
CA ASN A 245 -5.34 6.12 -71.03
C ASN A 245 -5.70 7.20 -70.01
N TRP A 246 -5.67 8.49 -70.37
CA TRP A 246 -6.23 9.54 -69.52
C TRP A 246 -7.69 9.86 -69.87
N LEU A 247 -8.53 9.87 -68.84
CA LEU A 247 -9.94 10.29 -68.85
C LEU A 247 -10.17 11.35 -67.77
N SER A 248 -11.29 12.07 -67.80
CA SER A 248 -11.60 13.08 -66.78
C SER A 248 -12.00 12.40 -65.46
N SER A 249 -11.35 12.79 -64.36
CA SER A 249 -11.67 12.30 -63.02
C SER A 249 -13.01 12.86 -62.53
N GLY A 250 -13.72 12.07 -61.73
CA GLY A 250 -14.93 12.47 -61.03
C GLY A 250 -14.79 12.40 -59.50
N ALA A 251 -13.57 12.20 -58.99
CA ALA A 251 -13.28 12.03 -57.56
C ALA A 251 -13.58 13.29 -56.70
N GLY A 252 -13.64 14.47 -57.32
CA GLY A 252 -13.98 15.72 -56.62
C GLY A 252 -12.83 16.30 -55.80
N VAL A 253 -11.60 15.90 -56.08
CA VAL A 253 -10.36 16.37 -55.44
C VAL A 253 -10.14 17.85 -55.77
N THR A 254 -9.68 18.63 -54.78
CA THR A 254 -9.49 20.08 -54.88
C THR A 254 -8.11 20.51 -54.39
N THR A 255 -7.68 21.68 -54.83
CA THR A 255 -6.34 22.24 -54.53
C THR A 255 -6.29 23.16 -53.30
N SER A 256 -7.32 23.17 -52.45
CA SER A 256 -7.36 24.06 -51.27
C SER A 256 -8.06 23.44 -50.05
N ALA A 257 -7.27 23.14 -49.02
CA ALA A 257 -7.76 22.87 -47.67
C ALA A 257 -8.51 24.09 -47.08
N PRO A 258 -9.41 23.89 -46.08
CA PRO A 258 -9.89 24.99 -45.25
C PRO A 258 -8.73 25.69 -44.54
N ASP A 259 -8.81 27.01 -44.43
CA ASP A 259 -7.68 27.92 -44.11
C ASP A 259 -7.39 28.08 -42.61
N PHE A 260 -7.93 27.19 -41.78
CA PHE A 260 -7.95 27.31 -40.32
C PHE A 260 -7.75 25.94 -39.63
N THR A 261 -7.09 25.94 -38.47
CA THR A 261 -6.61 24.72 -37.80
C THR A 261 -7.05 24.69 -36.34
N ILE A 262 -7.38 23.48 -35.89
CA ILE A 262 -7.80 23.17 -34.53
C ILE A 262 -7.14 21.87 -34.08
N GLU A 263 -6.78 21.79 -32.81
CA GLU A 263 -6.26 20.60 -32.14
C GLU A 263 -7.31 20.09 -31.13
N THR A 264 -7.36 18.78 -30.93
CA THR A 264 -7.98 18.18 -29.74
C THR A 264 -6.87 18.02 -28.72
N LEU A 265 -7.10 18.42 -27.47
CA LEU A 265 -6.13 18.27 -26.38
C LEU A 265 -6.44 16.98 -25.61
N ASP A 266 -5.41 16.23 -25.25
CA ASP A 266 -5.55 14.98 -24.50
C ASP A 266 -6.22 15.20 -23.14
N THR A 267 -7.11 14.28 -22.77
CA THR A 267 -7.94 14.32 -21.56
C THR A 267 -7.46 13.28 -20.56
N SER A 268 -7.56 13.56 -19.26
CA SER A 268 -7.24 12.58 -18.22
C SER A 268 -8.15 11.34 -18.28
N ASN A 269 -7.55 10.16 -18.40
CA ASN A 269 -8.21 8.89 -18.71
C ASN A 269 -9.08 8.33 -17.56
N PHE A 270 -10.41 8.46 -17.63
CA PHE A 270 -11.41 7.38 -17.45
C PHE A 270 -12.84 7.98 -17.38
N ILE A 271 -13.87 7.20 -17.74
CA ILE A 271 -15.28 7.66 -17.73
C ILE A 271 -16.19 6.78 -16.86
N THR A 272 -17.08 7.42 -16.11
CA THR A 272 -18.22 6.76 -15.45
C THR A 272 -19.50 7.03 -16.23
N THR A 273 -19.86 8.31 -16.44
CA THR A 273 -20.99 8.73 -17.30
C THR A 273 -20.75 10.07 -18.04
N SER A 274 -19.61 10.71 -17.81
CA SER A 274 -19.23 12.01 -18.39
C SER A 274 -17.70 12.21 -18.43
N ILE A 275 -17.21 13.09 -19.30
CA ILE A 275 -15.81 13.51 -19.39
C ILE A 275 -15.69 14.93 -19.95
N ASP A 276 -14.70 15.69 -19.49
CA ASP A 276 -14.33 16.98 -20.06
C ASP A 276 -13.34 16.78 -21.22
N VAL A 277 -13.71 17.23 -22.43
CA VAL A 277 -12.85 17.18 -23.62
C VAL A 277 -12.49 18.59 -24.08
N SER A 278 -11.21 18.84 -24.32
CA SER A 278 -10.69 20.17 -24.65
C SER A 278 -10.24 20.28 -26.10
N GLY A 279 -10.42 21.47 -26.69
CA GLY A 279 -9.95 21.82 -28.02
C GLY A 279 -9.14 23.11 -28.02
N ASN A 280 -8.30 23.30 -29.04
CA ASN A 280 -7.45 24.48 -29.21
C ASN A 280 -7.48 24.97 -30.66
N ILE A 281 -8.09 26.13 -30.92
CA ILE A 281 -8.09 26.75 -32.25
C ILE A 281 -6.74 27.43 -32.44
N THR A 282 -5.84 26.82 -33.22
CA THR A 282 -4.46 27.30 -33.43
C THR A 282 -4.35 28.35 -34.53
N ASN A 283 -5.25 28.33 -35.52
CA ASN A 283 -5.41 29.35 -36.54
C ASN A 283 -6.89 29.51 -36.88
N ALA A 284 -7.39 30.75 -37.00
CA ALA A 284 -8.78 31.05 -37.35
C ALA A 284 -9.00 31.29 -38.85
N GLY A 285 -7.94 31.39 -39.66
CA GLY A 285 -8.04 31.66 -41.10
C GLY A 285 -8.51 33.07 -41.44
N SER A 286 -9.18 33.21 -42.58
CA SER A 286 -9.62 34.49 -43.16
C SER A 286 -10.98 35.00 -42.66
N GLY A 287 -11.67 34.24 -41.81
CA GLY A 287 -12.97 34.62 -41.23
C GLY A 287 -13.18 34.05 -39.83
N ASN A 288 -13.91 34.77 -38.98
CA ASN A 288 -14.17 34.35 -37.59
C ASN A 288 -14.85 32.98 -37.54
N ILE A 289 -14.49 32.21 -36.51
CA ILE A 289 -15.10 30.92 -36.20
C ILE A 289 -16.51 31.18 -35.66
N THR A 290 -17.54 30.61 -36.31
CA THR A 290 -18.95 30.81 -35.99
C THR A 290 -19.52 29.75 -35.05
N GLU A 291 -18.91 28.57 -35.02
CA GLU A 291 -19.25 27.47 -34.11
C GLU A 291 -17.97 26.70 -33.75
N ARG A 292 -17.86 26.24 -32.51
CA ARG A 292 -16.80 25.32 -32.04
C ARG A 292 -17.40 24.29 -31.10
N GLY A 293 -16.73 23.17 -30.88
CA GLY A 293 -17.22 22.16 -29.97
C GLY A 293 -16.45 20.85 -30.04
N ILE A 294 -17.01 19.80 -29.45
CA ILE A 294 -16.49 18.43 -29.47
C ILE A 294 -17.55 17.53 -30.11
N CYS A 295 -17.18 16.78 -31.14
CA CYS A 295 -18.00 15.70 -31.71
C CYS A 295 -17.45 14.33 -31.30
N TYR A 296 -18.33 13.37 -31.06
CA TYR A 296 -18.01 12.05 -30.51
C TYR A 296 -18.95 10.93 -31.00
N ASN A 297 -18.43 9.71 -31.09
CA ASN A 297 -19.18 8.50 -31.41
C ASN A 297 -18.48 7.24 -30.83
N THR A 298 -19.01 6.05 -31.06
CA THR A 298 -18.40 4.75 -30.69
C THR A 298 -17.87 3.98 -31.92
N ALA A 299 -17.72 4.65 -33.06
CA ALA A 299 -17.44 4.02 -34.36
C ALA A 299 -16.12 4.47 -35.00
N GLY A 300 -15.47 5.48 -34.42
CA GLY A 300 -14.31 6.15 -34.98
C GLY A 300 -14.67 7.37 -35.82
N CYS A 301 -13.70 8.28 -35.90
CA CYS A 301 -13.65 9.49 -36.70
C CYS A 301 -14.92 10.35 -36.68
N PRO A 302 -15.36 10.80 -35.48
CA PRO A 302 -16.55 11.61 -35.33
C PRO A 302 -16.44 12.92 -36.12
N THR A 303 -17.60 13.34 -36.60
CA THR A 303 -17.85 14.55 -37.38
C THR A 303 -18.98 15.37 -36.77
N ILE A 304 -19.27 16.55 -37.29
CA ILE A 304 -20.43 17.34 -36.85
C ILE A 304 -21.80 16.71 -37.19
N ALA A 305 -21.83 15.55 -37.88
CA ALA A 305 -23.03 14.75 -38.11
C ALA A 305 -23.28 13.69 -37.02
N ASP A 306 -22.27 13.41 -36.18
CA ASP A 306 -22.35 12.52 -35.03
C ASP A 306 -22.92 13.24 -33.79
N SER A 307 -22.80 12.64 -32.60
CA SER A 307 -23.13 13.34 -31.35
C SER A 307 -22.14 14.47 -31.13
N LYS A 308 -22.61 15.64 -30.68
CA LYS A 308 -21.73 16.79 -30.42
C LYS A 308 -22.22 17.67 -29.28
N VAL A 309 -21.27 18.32 -28.60
CA VAL A 309 -21.47 19.45 -27.69
C VAL A 309 -20.82 20.68 -28.34
N SER A 310 -21.49 21.83 -28.31
CA SER A 310 -21.14 22.95 -29.21
C SER A 310 -21.51 24.33 -28.68
N GLU A 311 -20.60 25.29 -28.86
CA GLU A 311 -20.82 26.73 -28.68
C GLU A 311 -20.93 27.45 -30.04
N SER A 312 -22.01 28.20 -30.25
CA SER A 312 -22.14 29.14 -31.38
C SER A 312 -21.74 30.56 -30.96
N GLY A 313 -21.05 31.30 -31.83
CA GLY A 313 -20.55 32.64 -31.47
C GLY A 313 -19.69 33.29 -32.55
N SER A 314 -18.67 34.02 -32.11
CA SER A 314 -17.64 34.64 -32.97
C SER A 314 -16.29 34.49 -32.27
N PHE A 315 -15.62 33.37 -32.49
CA PHE A 315 -14.40 32.99 -31.80
C PHE A 315 -13.15 33.29 -32.64
N GLY A 316 -12.06 33.61 -31.95
CA GLY A 316 -10.71 33.67 -32.51
C GLY A 316 -9.93 32.38 -32.21
N THR A 317 -8.61 32.50 -32.10
CA THR A 317 -7.74 31.42 -31.62
C THR A 317 -7.84 31.24 -30.10
N GLY A 318 -7.45 30.06 -29.61
CA GLY A 318 -7.40 29.72 -28.18
C GLY A 318 -8.17 28.45 -27.81
N THR A 319 -8.10 28.10 -26.52
CA THR A 319 -8.66 26.85 -25.98
C THR A 319 -10.14 26.96 -25.59
N PHE A 320 -10.78 25.80 -25.50
CA PHE A 320 -12.11 25.59 -24.94
C PHE A 320 -12.24 24.16 -24.39
N THR A 321 -13.27 23.90 -23.60
CA THR A 321 -13.52 22.61 -22.96
C THR A 321 -15.02 22.37 -22.88
N GLU A 322 -15.47 21.20 -23.31
CA GLU A 322 -16.87 20.77 -23.28
C GLU A 322 -17.01 19.50 -22.43
N THR A 323 -18.03 19.44 -21.57
CA THR A 323 -18.37 18.22 -20.83
C THR A 323 -19.29 17.34 -21.68
N LEU A 324 -18.77 16.19 -22.12
CA LEU A 324 -19.59 15.12 -22.70
C LEU A 324 -20.36 14.42 -21.57
N THR A 325 -21.66 14.16 -21.76
CA THR A 325 -22.53 13.57 -20.72
C THR A 325 -23.47 12.52 -21.33
N GLY A 326 -23.96 11.60 -20.49
CA GLY A 326 -24.82 10.50 -20.94
C GLY A 326 -24.05 9.37 -21.64
N LEU A 327 -22.76 9.27 -21.35
CA LEU A 327 -21.90 8.19 -21.86
C LEU A 327 -22.19 6.89 -21.11
N SER A 328 -22.08 5.77 -21.80
CA SER A 328 -22.14 4.43 -21.21
C SER A 328 -20.78 4.07 -20.59
N SER A 329 -20.76 3.64 -19.34
CA SER A 329 -19.54 3.09 -18.72
C SER A 329 -19.08 1.83 -19.45
N GLY A 330 -17.76 1.58 -19.47
CA GLY A 330 -17.15 0.45 -20.19
C GLY A 330 -17.20 0.53 -21.73
N THR A 331 -17.78 1.58 -22.32
CA THR A 331 -17.86 1.75 -23.78
C THR A 331 -16.72 2.64 -24.29
N ASP A 332 -16.03 2.20 -25.34
CA ASP A 332 -15.07 3.04 -26.07
C ASP A 332 -15.78 4.13 -26.87
N TYR A 333 -15.36 5.37 -26.63
CA TYR A 333 -15.76 6.54 -27.38
C TYR A 333 -14.54 7.20 -28.03
N PHE A 334 -14.77 7.71 -29.23
CA PHE A 334 -13.85 8.52 -30.01
C PHE A 334 -14.37 9.96 -29.95
N ALA A 335 -13.50 10.94 -29.69
CA ALA A 335 -13.86 12.37 -29.76
C ALA A 335 -12.85 13.19 -30.54
N ARG A 336 -13.35 14.29 -31.12
CA ARG A 336 -12.57 15.29 -31.85
C ARG A 336 -13.10 16.68 -31.53
N ALA A 337 -12.21 17.62 -31.27
CA ALA A 337 -12.53 19.03 -31.30
C ALA A 337 -12.83 19.46 -32.75
N TYR A 338 -13.80 20.35 -32.95
CA TYR A 338 -14.13 20.91 -34.26
C TYR A 338 -14.40 22.41 -34.18
N ALA A 339 -14.27 23.07 -35.32
CA ALA A 339 -14.63 24.47 -35.51
C ALA A 339 -15.16 24.72 -36.93
N ILE A 340 -16.06 25.70 -37.09
CA ILE A 340 -16.72 26.06 -38.35
C ILE A 340 -16.51 27.55 -38.62
N ASN A 341 -16.11 27.91 -39.84
CA ASN A 341 -16.09 29.28 -40.35
C ASN A 341 -16.72 29.30 -41.77
N PRO A 342 -16.74 30.44 -42.49
CA PRO A 342 -17.29 30.51 -43.86
C PRO A 342 -16.55 29.70 -44.94
N THR A 343 -15.32 29.21 -44.69
CA THR A 343 -14.54 28.38 -45.63
C THR A 343 -14.76 26.89 -45.43
N GLY A 344 -15.21 26.45 -44.24
CA GLY A 344 -15.61 25.06 -44.00
C GLY A 344 -15.68 24.66 -42.52
N THR A 345 -15.50 23.36 -42.27
CA THR A 345 -15.32 22.78 -40.94
C THR A 345 -13.91 22.21 -40.83
N SER A 346 -13.22 22.50 -39.74
CA SER A 346 -11.90 21.94 -39.41
C SER A 346 -12.03 21.09 -38.15
N TYR A 347 -11.24 20.03 -38.06
CA TYR A 347 -11.30 19.03 -36.98
C TYR A 347 -9.90 18.74 -36.43
N GLY A 348 -9.83 18.55 -35.12
CA GLY A 348 -8.62 18.13 -34.43
C GLY A 348 -8.32 16.64 -34.63
N LYS A 349 -7.20 16.22 -34.03
CA LYS A 349 -6.83 14.82 -33.90
C LYS A 349 -7.91 14.05 -33.13
N GLU A 350 -8.10 12.79 -33.48
CA GLU A 350 -8.92 11.87 -32.68
C GLU A 350 -8.23 11.52 -31.34
N ILE A 351 -9.05 11.47 -30.28
CA ILE A 351 -8.72 10.86 -28.99
C ILE A 351 -9.70 9.72 -28.70
N ILE A 352 -9.25 8.72 -27.95
CA ILE A 352 -10.05 7.56 -27.52
C ILE A 352 -10.13 7.57 -25.98
N PHE A 353 -11.32 7.34 -25.43
CA PHE A 353 -11.57 7.24 -24.00
C PHE A 353 -12.73 6.28 -23.74
N GLY A 354 -12.64 5.46 -22.70
CA GLY A 354 -13.62 4.39 -22.46
C GLY A 354 -13.03 3.24 -21.66
N SER A 355 -12.78 2.12 -22.33
CA SER A 355 -12.18 0.93 -21.74
C SER A 355 -10.82 1.23 -21.13
N CYS A 356 -10.60 0.70 -19.93
CA CYS A 356 -9.40 0.88 -19.15
C CYS A 356 -8.96 -0.52 -18.75
N TYR A 357 -8.05 -1.08 -19.54
CA TYR A 357 -7.51 -2.42 -19.34
C TYR A 357 -6.43 -2.38 -18.26
N LEU A 358 -6.58 -3.21 -17.22
CA LEU A 358 -5.65 -3.22 -16.08
C LEU A 358 -4.28 -3.83 -16.38
N GLY A 359 -4.16 -4.66 -17.41
CA GLY A 359 -2.90 -5.31 -17.75
C GLY A 359 -2.37 -6.24 -16.64
N ILE A 360 -3.27 -6.86 -15.86
CA ILE A 360 -2.92 -7.76 -14.76
C ILE A 360 -2.00 -8.87 -15.29
N PRO A 361 -0.73 -8.95 -14.83
CA PRO A 361 0.28 -9.81 -15.44
C PRO A 361 0.21 -11.26 -14.96
N ASP A 362 -0.50 -11.53 -13.86
CA ASP A 362 -0.63 -12.86 -13.27
C ASP A 362 -1.97 -13.51 -13.67
N PRO A 363 -1.97 -14.60 -14.47
CA PRO A 363 -3.19 -15.25 -14.90
C PRO A 363 -3.94 -15.96 -13.76
N ASN A 364 -3.27 -16.34 -12.66
CA ASN A 364 -3.94 -16.88 -11.49
C ASN A 364 -4.67 -15.78 -10.73
N PHE A 365 -4.14 -14.55 -10.71
CA PHE A 365 -4.85 -13.41 -10.12
C PHE A 365 -6.09 -13.06 -10.94
N VAL A 366 -5.96 -12.98 -12.28
CA VAL A 366 -7.13 -12.82 -13.17
C VAL A 366 -8.19 -13.91 -12.94
N ALA A 367 -7.78 -15.19 -12.89
CA ALA A 367 -8.70 -16.29 -12.64
C ALA A 367 -9.39 -16.22 -11.26
N ALA A 368 -8.69 -15.76 -10.23
CA ALA A 368 -9.26 -15.54 -8.90
C ALA A 368 -10.28 -14.39 -8.91
N LEU A 369 -9.95 -13.26 -9.55
CA LEU A 369 -10.87 -12.11 -9.70
C LEU A 369 -12.14 -12.48 -10.48
N ILE A 370 -12.03 -13.27 -11.55
CA ILE A 370 -13.19 -13.81 -12.28
C ILE A 370 -14.03 -14.72 -11.37
N THR A 371 -13.40 -15.55 -10.52
CA THR A 371 -14.09 -16.45 -9.59
C THR A 371 -14.87 -15.68 -8.51
N GLU A 372 -14.31 -14.57 -8.03
CA GLU A 372 -14.96 -13.63 -7.10
C GLU A 372 -16.09 -12.80 -7.74
N GLY A 373 -16.30 -12.92 -9.06
CA GLY A 373 -17.36 -12.20 -9.78
C GLY A 373 -17.02 -10.75 -10.07
N VAL A 374 -15.73 -10.42 -10.21
CA VAL A 374 -15.27 -9.09 -10.64
C VAL A 374 -15.59 -8.88 -12.12
N ASP A 375 -15.38 -9.89 -12.98
CA ASP A 375 -15.72 -9.86 -14.40
C ASP A 375 -17.26 -9.76 -14.56
N LEU A 376 -17.74 -8.56 -14.85
CA LEU A 376 -19.16 -8.20 -14.99
C LEU A 376 -19.66 -8.44 -16.41
N ASN A 377 -18.75 -8.37 -17.40
CA ASN A 377 -19.08 -8.39 -18.81
C ASN A 377 -19.04 -9.82 -19.40
N GLY A 378 -18.22 -10.70 -18.82
CA GLY A 378 -18.03 -12.11 -19.16
C GLY A 378 -16.95 -12.41 -20.21
N ASP A 379 -16.07 -11.47 -20.55
CA ASP A 379 -15.04 -11.60 -21.60
C ASP A 379 -13.67 -12.11 -21.09
N SER A 380 -13.54 -12.34 -19.78
CA SER A 380 -12.30 -12.77 -19.09
C SER A 380 -11.17 -11.74 -19.05
N ILE A 381 -11.48 -10.45 -19.23
CA ILE A 381 -10.56 -9.33 -19.08
C ILE A 381 -11.04 -8.46 -17.90
N ILE A 382 -10.18 -8.23 -16.89
CA ILE A 382 -10.55 -7.34 -15.77
C ILE A 382 -10.27 -5.88 -16.12
N GLU A 383 -11.32 -5.06 -16.00
CA GLU A 383 -11.34 -3.67 -16.41
C GLU A 383 -11.41 -2.72 -15.20
N CYS A 384 -10.94 -1.48 -15.36
CA CYS A 384 -10.87 -0.53 -14.24
C CYS A 384 -12.23 -0.21 -13.61
N TYR A 385 -13.33 -0.24 -14.39
CA TYR A 385 -14.68 0.03 -13.85
C TYR A 385 -15.21 -1.16 -13.05
N GLU A 386 -14.80 -2.39 -13.37
CA GLU A 386 -15.15 -3.61 -12.65
C GLU A 386 -14.45 -3.65 -11.30
N ALA A 387 -13.12 -3.45 -11.30
CA ALA A 387 -12.33 -3.35 -10.08
C ALA A 387 -12.79 -2.20 -9.17
N ALA A 388 -13.23 -1.08 -9.75
CA ALA A 388 -13.80 0.04 -9.00
C ALA A 388 -15.23 -0.20 -8.51
N ALA A 389 -16.04 -1.00 -9.22
CA ALA A 389 -17.39 -1.38 -8.78
C ALA A 389 -17.37 -2.45 -7.68
N PHE A 390 -16.36 -3.32 -7.68
CA PHE A 390 -16.19 -4.36 -6.67
C PHE A 390 -15.96 -3.76 -5.28
N ASN A 391 -16.70 -4.25 -4.29
CA ASN A 391 -16.72 -3.72 -2.93
C ASN A 391 -17.03 -4.85 -1.92
N GLY A 392 -16.75 -4.60 -0.65
CA GLY A 392 -16.93 -5.60 0.40
C GLY A 392 -15.68 -6.47 0.58
N THR A 393 -15.80 -7.77 0.35
CA THR A 393 -14.75 -8.77 0.59
C THR A 393 -14.19 -9.28 -0.72
N LEU A 394 -12.87 -9.26 -0.87
CA LEU A 394 -12.14 -9.92 -1.95
C LEU A 394 -11.32 -11.07 -1.36
N ASP A 395 -11.67 -12.32 -1.69
CA ASP A 395 -10.89 -13.51 -1.33
C ASP A 395 -10.20 -14.12 -2.55
N VAL A 396 -8.87 -13.98 -2.58
CA VAL A 396 -7.98 -14.55 -3.58
C VAL A 396 -6.94 -15.48 -2.92
N SER A 397 -7.27 -16.02 -1.74
CA SER A 397 -6.37 -16.88 -0.96
C SER A 397 -6.11 -18.23 -1.64
N TYR A 398 -4.91 -18.78 -1.42
CA TYR A 398 -4.50 -20.11 -1.92
C TYR A 398 -4.61 -20.32 -3.46
N ALA A 399 -4.72 -19.22 -4.23
CA ALA A 399 -4.88 -19.25 -5.69
C ALA A 399 -3.57 -19.44 -6.47
N ASN A 400 -2.42 -19.59 -5.79
CA ASN A 400 -1.07 -19.63 -6.38
C ASN A 400 -0.68 -18.33 -7.12
N ILE A 401 -1.16 -17.19 -6.63
CA ILE A 401 -0.84 -15.87 -7.18
C ILE A 401 0.60 -15.50 -6.85
N SER A 402 1.36 -15.12 -7.87
CA SER A 402 2.78 -14.71 -7.79
C SER A 402 2.97 -13.20 -7.92
N ASN A 403 2.01 -12.48 -8.50
CA ASN A 403 2.02 -11.02 -8.60
C ASN A 403 0.62 -10.41 -8.43
N MET A 404 0.50 -9.42 -7.53
CA MET A 404 -0.73 -8.70 -7.18
C MET A 404 -0.92 -7.37 -7.93
N THR A 405 -0.09 -7.03 -8.91
CA THR A 405 -0.30 -5.83 -9.78
C THR A 405 -1.72 -5.80 -10.35
N GLY A 406 -2.44 -4.70 -10.13
CA GLY A 406 -3.86 -4.53 -10.42
C GLY A 406 -4.71 -4.36 -9.15
N ILE A 407 -4.24 -4.82 -7.98
CA ILE A 407 -4.95 -4.65 -6.70
C ILE A 407 -5.19 -3.18 -6.35
N GLU A 408 -4.35 -2.27 -6.81
CA GLU A 408 -4.41 -0.84 -6.55
C GLU A 408 -5.66 -0.14 -7.14
N PHE A 409 -6.39 -0.80 -8.05
CA PHE A 409 -7.64 -0.30 -8.62
C PHE A 409 -8.89 -0.69 -7.80
N PHE A 410 -8.77 -1.68 -6.91
CA PHE A 410 -9.83 -2.15 -6.02
C PHE A 410 -9.99 -1.21 -4.81
N THR A 411 -10.33 0.05 -5.07
CA THR A 411 -10.34 1.13 -4.06
C THR A 411 -11.48 1.02 -3.04
N ASN A 412 -12.54 0.27 -3.36
CA ASN A 412 -13.77 0.13 -2.56
C ASN A 412 -13.85 -1.18 -1.74
N ILE A 413 -12.82 -2.04 -1.75
CA ILE A 413 -12.80 -3.23 -0.90
C ILE A 413 -12.57 -2.86 0.57
N THR A 414 -13.31 -3.53 1.45
CA THR A 414 -13.22 -3.37 2.91
C THR A 414 -12.50 -4.54 3.58
N GLN A 415 -12.41 -5.68 2.91
CA GLN A 415 -11.70 -6.88 3.40
C GLN A 415 -10.91 -7.48 2.25
N LEU A 416 -9.66 -7.88 2.51
CA LEU A 416 -8.80 -8.57 1.57
C LEU A 416 -8.24 -9.83 2.22
N TYR A 417 -8.61 -10.99 1.67
CA TYR A 417 -8.01 -12.28 1.99
C TYR A 417 -7.13 -12.68 0.80
N CYS A 418 -5.82 -12.75 1.01
CA CYS A 418 -4.85 -13.08 -0.03
C CYS A 418 -3.71 -13.97 0.49
N GLY A 419 -3.91 -14.62 1.64
CA GLY A 419 -2.95 -15.55 2.23
C GLY A 419 -2.77 -16.84 1.42
N GLY A 420 -1.73 -17.62 1.71
CA GLY A 420 -1.46 -18.89 1.01
C GLY A 420 -0.94 -18.74 -0.42
N ASN A 421 -0.43 -17.56 -0.79
CA ASN A 421 0.03 -17.23 -2.14
C ASN A 421 1.56 -17.06 -2.23
N LEU A 422 2.06 -16.83 -3.43
CA LEU A 422 3.48 -16.89 -3.81
C LEU A 422 4.15 -15.52 -4.02
N PHE A 423 3.39 -14.42 -3.95
CA PHE A 423 3.94 -13.06 -4.09
C PHE A 423 4.82 -12.67 -2.90
N THR A 424 5.90 -11.93 -3.19
CA THR A 424 6.91 -11.52 -2.18
C THR A 424 6.79 -10.06 -1.76
N SER A 425 5.91 -9.29 -2.40
CA SER A 425 5.61 -7.91 -2.04
C SER A 425 4.11 -7.64 -2.18
N LEU A 426 3.57 -6.81 -1.28
CA LEU A 426 2.19 -6.36 -1.34
C LEU A 426 2.12 -4.87 -1.05
N ASN A 427 1.62 -4.10 -2.02
CA ASN A 427 1.43 -2.65 -1.89
C ASN A 427 -0.07 -2.33 -1.95
N LEU A 428 -0.63 -1.83 -0.85
CA LEU A 428 -2.07 -1.56 -0.72
C LEU A 428 -2.40 -0.08 -0.58
N SER A 429 -1.45 0.82 -0.89
CA SER A 429 -1.58 2.27 -0.64
C SER A 429 -2.82 2.94 -1.25
N SER A 430 -3.43 2.33 -2.28
CA SER A 430 -4.65 2.82 -2.93
C SER A 430 -5.95 2.27 -2.32
N ASN A 431 -5.88 1.15 -1.59
CA ASN A 431 -7.03 0.42 -1.04
C ASN A 431 -7.52 1.07 0.29
N THR A 432 -7.75 2.38 0.28
CA THR A 432 -7.97 3.20 1.49
C THR A 432 -9.24 2.89 2.28
N ALA A 433 -10.20 2.16 1.69
CA ALA A 433 -11.41 1.66 2.35
C ALA A 433 -11.18 0.39 3.20
N LEU A 434 -9.99 -0.24 3.12
CA LEU A 434 -9.68 -1.52 3.74
C LEU A 434 -9.72 -1.44 5.28
N GLN A 435 -10.48 -2.34 5.90
CA GLN A 435 -10.67 -2.49 7.35
C GLN A 435 -10.00 -3.77 7.88
N TYR A 436 -9.98 -4.84 7.08
CA TYR A 436 -9.41 -6.14 7.43
C TYR A 436 -8.45 -6.62 6.35
N LEU A 437 -7.26 -7.07 6.76
CA LEU A 437 -6.23 -7.60 5.85
C LEU A 437 -5.71 -8.94 6.36
N TYR A 438 -5.91 -10.01 5.58
CA TYR A 438 -5.38 -11.35 5.85
C TYR A 438 -4.44 -11.77 4.71
N CYS A 439 -3.12 -11.69 4.96
CA CYS A 439 -2.05 -11.99 3.99
C CYS A 439 -1.02 -12.98 4.55
N ASN A 440 -1.48 -13.92 5.39
CA ASN A 440 -0.66 -14.92 6.08
C ASN A 440 -0.26 -16.12 5.21
N ASN A 441 0.62 -16.99 5.75
CA ASN A 441 1.05 -18.24 5.12
C ASN A 441 1.63 -18.01 3.70
N GLY A 442 2.51 -17.02 3.58
CA GLY A 442 2.97 -16.51 2.29
C GLY A 442 4.49 -16.53 2.14
N SER A 443 4.99 -15.59 1.35
CA SER A 443 6.43 -15.29 1.25
C SER A 443 6.68 -13.78 1.16
N LEU A 444 5.80 -12.97 1.76
CA LEU A 444 5.94 -11.51 1.77
C LEU A 444 7.23 -11.13 2.48
N ALA A 445 8.15 -10.53 1.74
CA ALA A 445 9.32 -9.83 2.26
C ALA A 445 9.01 -8.35 2.54
N THR A 446 8.02 -7.77 1.84
CA THR A 446 7.55 -6.39 2.05
C THR A 446 6.03 -6.27 2.03
N LEU A 447 5.50 -5.46 2.94
CA LEU A 447 4.09 -5.11 3.05
C LEU A 447 3.96 -3.60 3.27
N ASN A 448 3.25 -2.90 2.37
CA ASN A 448 2.94 -1.48 2.52
C ASN A 448 1.46 -1.25 2.84
N VAL A 449 1.19 -0.94 4.10
CA VAL A 449 -0.12 -0.55 4.66
C VAL A 449 -0.16 0.94 5.08
N ALA A 450 0.83 1.73 4.65
CA ALA A 450 0.92 3.13 5.03
C ALA A 450 -0.24 3.94 4.43
N GLY A 451 -0.85 4.80 5.26
CA GLY A 451 -2.02 5.61 4.88
C GLY A 451 -3.37 4.89 4.99
N LEU A 452 -3.40 3.60 5.30
CA LEU A 452 -4.64 2.83 5.46
C LEU A 452 -5.26 3.03 6.85
N THR A 453 -5.76 4.25 7.10
CA THR A 453 -6.29 4.68 8.40
C THR A 453 -7.58 3.96 8.81
N SER A 454 -8.24 3.29 7.87
CA SER A 454 -9.45 2.50 8.08
C SER A 454 -9.20 1.10 8.65
N LEU A 455 -7.94 0.61 8.64
CA LEU A 455 -7.60 -0.72 9.12
C LEU A 455 -7.84 -0.88 10.62
N THR A 456 -8.62 -1.89 10.98
CA THR A 456 -8.89 -2.35 12.35
C THR A 456 -8.18 -3.66 12.66
N GLU A 457 -7.87 -4.48 11.65
CA GLU A 457 -7.21 -5.78 11.81
C GLU A 457 -6.19 -6.04 10.69
N ILE A 458 -4.99 -6.45 11.08
CA ILE A 458 -3.93 -6.92 10.17
C ILE A 458 -3.46 -8.29 10.64
N TYR A 459 -3.53 -9.26 9.74
CA TYR A 459 -3.10 -10.64 9.94
C TYR A 459 -2.09 -11.02 8.84
N CYS A 460 -0.79 -10.84 9.13
CA CYS A 460 0.31 -11.00 8.19
C CYS A 460 1.35 -12.05 8.63
N THR A 461 0.89 -13.03 9.41
CA THR A 461 1.68 -14.10 10.03
C THR A 461 2.35 -15.02 9.01
N ASP A 462 3.36 -15.77 9.43
CA ASP A 462 3.96 -16.86 8.63
C ASP A 462 4.47 -16.35 7.26
N ASN A 463 5.37 -15.36 7.34
CA ASN A 463 5.91 -14.60 6.20
C ASN A 463 7.41 -14.30 6.41
N GLN A 464 7.99 -13.45 5.55
CA GLN A 464 9.43 -13.11 5.55
C GLN A 464 9.65 -11.61 5.82
N LEU A 465 8.70 -10.93 6.48
CA LEU A 465 8.76 -9.48 6.71
C LEU A 465 9.93 -9.14 7.64
N THR A 466 10.86 -8.32 7.15
CA THR A 466 11.99 -7.80 7.94
C THR A 466 11.65 -6.46 8.62
N THR A 467 10.65 -5.75 8.10
CA THR A 467 10.10 -4.51 8.64
C THR A 467 8.60 -4.47 8.41
N LEU A 468 7.87 -3.80 9.31
CA LEU A 468 6.43 -3.55 9.20
C LEU A 468 6.14 -2.16 9.75
N ASN A 469 5.68 -1.24 8.88
CA ASN A 469 5.32 0.12 9.29
C ASN A 469 3.80 0.25 9.43
N VAL A 470 3.33 0.18 10.68
CA VAL A 470 1.91 0.37 11.06
C VAL A 470 1.64 1.77 11.63
N SER A 471 2.61 2.69 11.62
CA SER A 471 2.52 3.97 12.35
C SER A 471 1.37 4.89 11.93
N THR A 472 0.79 4.70 10.75
CA THR A 472 -0.37 5.46 10.25
C THR A 472 -1.71 4.80 10.54
N ASN A 473 -1.74 3.55 11.00
CA ASN A 473 -2.94 2.74 11.13
C ASN A 473 -3.55 2.93 12.53
N THR A 474 -3.85 4.18 12.90
CA THR A 474 -4.22 4.55 14.28
C THR A 474 -5.52 3.93 14.79
N GLY A 475 -6.36 3.39 13.89
CA GLY A 475 -7.58 2.64 14.21
C GLY A 475 -7.37 1.14 14.48
N LEU A 476 -6.13 0.65 14.40
CA LEU A 476 -5.83 -0.78 14.54
C LEU A 476 -6.17 -1.30 15.94
N ILE A 477 -6.93 -2.40 16.00
CA ILE A 477 -7.39 -3.09 17.20
C ILE A 477 -6.62 -4.41 17.37
N TYR A 478 -6.40 -5.13 16.27
CA TYR A 478 -5.74 -6.43 16.24
C TYR A 478 -4.53 -6.40 15.29
N LEU A 479 -3.37 -6.85 15.79
CA LEU A 479 -2.14 -6.97 14.99
C LEU A 479 -1.50 -8.35 15.20
N TYR A 480 -1.62 -9.22 14.20
CA TYR A 480 -0.98 -10.53 14.15
C TYR A 480 0.14 -10.52 13.11
N CYS A 481 1.38 -10.45 13.57
CA CYS A 481 2.59 -10.45 12.75
C CYS A 481 3.64 -11.48 13.20
N TYR A 482 3.22 -12.50 13.94
CA TYR A 482 4.08 -13.60 14.38
C TYR A 482 4.67 -14.42 13.21
N ASN A 483 5.71 -15.22 13.50
CA ASN A 483 6.45 -16.02 12.50
C ASN A 483 6.91 -15.16 11.30
N ASN A 484 7.71 -14.13 11.61
CA ASN A 484 8.31 -13.22 10.64
C ASN A 484 9.78 -12.95 11.01
N LEU A 485 10.44 -12.00 10.34
CA LEU A 485 11.84 -11.64 10.55
C LEU A 485 12.00 -10.20 11.07
N LEU A 486 10.99 -9.67 11.78
CA LEU A 486 10.95 -8.29 12.25
C LEU A 486 12.06 -8.06 13.29
N THR A 487 12.88 -7.04 13.06
CA THR A 487 13.94 -6.62 13.99
C THR A 487 13.53 -5.46 14.89
N SER A 488 12.47 -4.73 14.48
CA SER A 488 11.82 -3.67 15.25
C SER A 488 10.35 -3.56 14.84
N LEU A 489 9.51 -3.10 15.77
CA LEU A 489 8.09 -2.81 15.55
C LEU A 489 7.73 -1.56 16.36
N ASN A 490 7.07 -0.59 15.74
CA ASN A 490 6.68 0.66 16.38
C ASN A 490 5.15 0.73 16.50
N THR A 491 4.64 0.57 17.72
CA THR A 491 3.21 0.58 18.05
C THR A 491 2.75 1.90 18.68
N SER A 492 3.63 2.91 18.81
CA SER A 492 3.40 4.10 19.65
C SER A 492 2.20 4.97 19.26
N SER A 493 1.71 4.86 18.02
CA SER A 493 0.52 5.56 17.53
C SER A 493 -0.77 4.72 17.55
N LEU A 494 -0.70 3.44 17.95
CA LEU A 494 -1.82 2.49 17.91
C LEU A 494 -2.64 2.56 19.22
N SER A 495 -3.30 3.70 19.47
CA SER A 495 -4.04 3.94 20.72
C SER A 495 -5.29 3.07 20.94
N SER A 496 -5.72 2.34 19.90
CA SER A 496 -6.89 1.45 19.90
C SER A 496 -6.55 -0.03 20.00
N LEU A 497 -5.26 -0.36 20.07
CA LEU A 497 -4.75 -1.73 20.03
C LEU A 497 -5.22 -2.50 21.27
N TYR A 498 -6.00 -3.55 21.05
CA TYR A 498 -6.53 -4.45 22.07
C TYR A 498 -5.65 -5.69 22.22
N GLU A 499 -5.10 -6.18 21.11
CA GLU A 499 -4.29 -7.39 21.04
C GLU A 499 -3.17 -7.26 20.03
N ILE A 500 -1.98 -7.73 20.42
CA ILE A 500 -0.81 -7.81 19.56
C ILE A 500 -0.13 -9.16 19.75
N ASP A 501 0.09 -9.84 18.63
CA ASP A 501 0.99 -10.98 18.55
C ASP A 501 2.12 -10.70 17.57
N CYS A 502 3.30 -10.45 18.14
CA CYS A 502 4.57 -10.31 17.44
C CYS A 502 5.59 -11.37 17.86
N SER A 503 5.10 -12.52 18.34
CA SER A 503 5.93 -13.66 18.72
C SER A 503 6.75 -14.23 17.54
N SER A 504 7.75 -15.06 17.84
CA SER A 504 8.57 -15.75 16.81
C SER A 504 9.11 -14.79 15.74
N ASN A 505 9.81 -13.76 16.19
CA ASN A 505 10.43 -12.71 15.38
C ASN A 505 11.88 -12.49 15.86
N SER A 506 12.52 -11.37 15.49
CA SER A 506 13.88 -11.00 15.90
C SER A 506 13.93 -9.66 16.62
N LEU A 507 12.86 -9.29 17.34
CA LEU A 507 12.76 -8.04 18.09
C LEU A 507 13.75 -8.04 19.25
N THR A 508 14.49 -6.95 19.43
CA THR A 508 15.50 -6.79 20.51
C THR A 508 15.01 -5.93 21.68
N SER A 509 13.95 -5.16 21.45
CA SER A 509 13.20 -4.39 22.43
C SER A 509 11.77 -4.16 21.93
N LEU A 510 10.80 -4.04 22.84
CA LEU A 510 9.42 -3.70 22.52
C LEU A 510 8.89 -2.67 23.53
N ASP A 511 8.34 -1.57 23.03
CA ASP A 511 7.69 -0.54 23.84
C ASP A 511 6.22 -0.42 23.45
N VAL A 512 5.34 -0.88 24.35
CA VAL A 512 3.89 -0.86 24.20
C VAL A 512 3.23 0.10 25.20
N SER A 513 4.00 0.92 25.91
CA SER A 513 3.48 1.81 26.98
C SER A 513 2.46 2.85 26.53
N SER A 514 2.39 3.15 25.22
CA SER A 514 1.38 4.03 24.63
C SER A 514 0.05 3.33 24.31
N ASN A 515 -0.01 1.99 24.35
CA ASN A 515 -1.14 1.18 23.92
C ASN A 515 -2.11 0.90 25.09
N SER A 516 -2.62 1.93 25.76
CA SER A 516 -3.35 1.79 27.04
C SER A 516 -4.66 0.96 27.02
N THR A 517 -5.15 0.60 25.83
CA THR A 517 -6.28 -0.33 25.61
C THR A 517 -5.87 -1.80 25.53
N LEU A 518 -4.57 -2.11 25.51
CA LEU A 518 -4.05 -3.47 25.29
C LEU A 518 -4.48 -4.41 26.43
N TYR A 519 -4.96 -5.58 26.02
CA TYR A 519 -5.53 -6.61 26.88
C TYR A 519 -4.77 -7.94 26.76
N TYR A 520 -4.30 -8.28 25.54
CA TYR A 520 -3.43 -9.42 25.28
C TYR A 520 -2.10 -8.95 24.65
N LEU A 521 -0.98 -9.47 25.16
CA LEU A 521 0.37 -9.19 24.65
C LEU A 521 1.16 -10.48 24.46
N TYR A 522 1.35 -10.89 23.20
CA TYR A 522 2.17 -12.04 22.82
C TYR A 522 3.44 -11.56 22.12
N CYS A 523 4.58 -11.70 22.79
CA CYS A 523 5.90 -11.35 22.26
C CYS A 523 6.97 -12.40 22.56
N TYR A 524 6.55 -13.64 22.82
CA TYR A 524 7.44 -14.77 23.07
C TYR A 524 8.34 -15.12 21.87
N SER A 525 9.39 -15.92 22.10
CA SER A 525 10.31 -16.38 21.05
C SER A 525 10.90 -15.22 20.22
N ASN A 526 11.44 -14.22 20.92
CA ASN A 526 12.13 -13.07 20.33
C ASN A 526 13.53 -12.93 20.95
N LEU A 527 14.20 -11.81 20.71
CA LEU A 527 15.51 -11.48 21.28
C LEU A 527 15.40 -10.30 22.29
N LEU A 528 14.24 -10.14 22.94
CA LEU A 528 13.94 -8.98 23.77
C LEU A 528 14.89 -8.93 24.97
N THR A 529 15.64 -7.84 25.05
CA THR A 529 16.46 -7.49 26.23
C THR A 529 15.74 -6.52 27.17
N SER A 530 14.69 -5.86 26.67
CA SER A 530 13.78 -5.00 27.42
C SER A 530 12.36 -5.04 26.85
N LEU A 531 11.39 -4.95 27.76
CA LEU A 531 9.96 -4.86 27.46
C LEU A 531 9.35 -3.78 28.35
N ASN A 532 8.64 -2.80 27.76
CA ASN A 532 8.00 -1.71 28.49
C ASN A 532 6.46 -1.85 28.46
N THR A 533 5.88 -2.40 29.53
CA THR A 533 4.43 -2.52 29.77
C THR A 533 3.87 -1.43 30.68
N SER A 534 4.63 -0.36 30.93
CA SER A 534 4.24 0.68 31.89
C SER A 534 2.95 1.40 31.46
N GLY A 535 2.03 1.58 32.43
CA GLY A 535 0.74 2.24 32.19
C GLY A 535 -0.36 1.33 31.61
N LEU A 536 -0.06 0.08 31.27
CA LEU A 536 -1.04 -0.88 30.73
C LEU A 536 -1.89 -1.51 31.84
N THR A 537 -2.77 -0.72 32.45
CA THR A 537 -3.58 -1.13 33.63
C THR A 537 -4.68 -2.13 33.29
N SER A 538 -5.07 -2.25 32.02
CA SER A 538 -6.13 -3.15 31.53
C SER A 538 -5.61 -4.51 31.06
N LEU A 539 -4.28 -4.70 31.05
CA LEU A 539 -3.60 -5.85 30.47
C LEU A 539 -3.93 -7.11 31.29
N TYR A 540 -4.49 -8.11 30.63
CA TYR A 540 -5.01 -9.34 31.22
C TYR A 540 -4.00 -10.49 31.12
N GLU A 541 -3.23 -10.52 30.04
CA GLU A 541 -2.26 -11.58 29.75
C GLU A 541 -1.01 -11.03 29.08
N ILE A 542 0.14 -11.52 29.53
CA ILE A 542 1.46 -11.28 28.93
C ILE A 542 2.11 -12.64 28.73
N ASP A 543 2.48 -12.95 27.48
CA ASP A 543 3.52 -13.93 27.20
C ASP A 543 4.74 -13.25 26.60
N CYS A 544 5.79 -13.14 27.41
CA CYS A 544 7.11 -12.69 27.02
C CYS A 544 8.18 -13.78 27.25
N SER A 545 7.78 -15.05 27.25
CA SER A 545 8.66 -16.20 27.40
C SER A 545 9.70 -16.31 26.27
N ASN A 546 10.71 -17.17 26.45
CA ASN A 546 11.69 -17.50 25.40
C ASN A 546 12.36 -16.23 24.83
N ASN A 547 12.93 -15.41 25.71
CA ASN A 547 13.51 -14.11 25.37
C ASN A 547 14.87 -13.94 26.10
N SER A 548 15.37 -12.70 26.23
CA SER A 548 16.62 -12.39 26.94
C SER A 548 16.43 -11.28 27.98
N LEU A 549 15.24 -11.22 28.58
CA LEU A 549 14.89 -10.20 29.58
C LEU A 549 15.67 -10.45 30.86
N SER A 550 16.48 -9.46 31.27
CA SER A 550 17.20 -9.47 32.56
C SER A 550 16.38 -8.88 33.72
N SER A 551 15.32 -8.14 33.37
CA SER A 551 14.35 -7.56 34.31
C SER A 551 13.00 -7.37 33.61
N LEU A 552 11.92 -7.53 34.36
CA LEU A 552 10.54 -7.33 33.90
C LEU A 552 9.79 -6.51 34.95
N ASN A 553 9.28 -5.33 34.57
CA ASN A 553 8.52 -4.47 35.47
C ASN A 553 7.03 -4.50 35.13
N VAL A 554 6.32 -5.42 35.78
CA VAL A 554 4.86 -5.59 35.65
C VAL A 554 4.06 -4.79 36.69
N SER A 555 4.71 -3.93 37.50
CA SER A 555 4.07 -3.32 38.68
C SER A 555 2.83 -2.46 38.41
N SER A 556 2.64 -1.95 37.18
CA SER A 556 1.43 -1.21 36.78
C SER A 556 0.28 -2.06 36.22
N ASN A 557 0.49 -3.37 36.02
CA ASN A 557 -0.44 -4.24 35.31
C ASN A 557 -1.42 -4.94 36.27
N SER A 558 -2.10 -4.20 37.15
CA SER A 558 -2.91 -4.76 38.26
C SER A 558 -4.10 -5.65 37.85
N ALA A 559 -4.51 -5.61 36.58
CA ALA A 559 -5.54 -6.48 36.00
C ALA A 559 -5.01 -7.83 35.50
N LEU A 560 -3.69 -8.04 35.52
CA LEU A 560 -3.04 -9.23 34.96
C LEU A 560 -3.53 -10.50 35.66
N TYR A 561 -3.92 -11.48 34.86
CA TYR A 561 -4.49 -12.76 35.26
C TYR A 561 -3.55 -13.92 34.93
N TYR A 562 -2.91 -13.85 33.75
CA TYR A 562 -1.87 -14.77 33.29
C TYR A 562 -0.55 -14.03 33.08
N LEU A 563 0.55 -14.57 33.62
CA LEU A 563 1.91 -14.06 33.41
C LEU A 563 2.85 -15.19 33.01
N TYR A 564 3.22 -15.24 31.73
CA TYR A 564 4.21 -16.16 31.19
C TYR A 564 5.52 -15.41 30.89
N CYS A 565 6.54 -15.62 31.71
CA CYS A 565 7.87 -15.02 31.55
C CYS A 565 9.02 -16.04 31.65
N TYR A 566 8.71 -17.31 31.40
CA TYR A 566 9.67 -18.42 31.43
C TYR A 566 10.78 -18.31 30.38
N ASN A 567 11.86 -19.09 30.56
CA ASN A 567 13.02 -19.14 29.67
C ASN A 567 13.55 -17.72 29.33
N ASN A 568 14.01 -17.04 30.37
CA ASN A 568 14.53 -15.67 30.34
C ASN A 568 15.74 -15.56 31.28
N LEU A 569 16.22 -14.33 31.53
CA LEU A 569 17.40 -14.05 32.38
C LEU A 569 17.00 -13.26 33.64
N LEU A 570 15.76 -13.39 34.12
CA LEU A 570 15.25 -12.60 35.23
C LEU A 570 15.94 -12.98 36.53
N THR A 571 16.47 -11.98 37.23
CA THR A 571 17.10 -12.13 38.56
C THR A 571 16.16 -11.74 39.71
N SER A 572 15.08 -11.02 39.40
CA SER A 572 14.00 -10.67 40.32
C SER A 572 12.70 -10.44 39.55
N LEU A 573 11.57 -10.75 40.19
CA LEU A 573 10.23 -10.50 39.70
C LEU A 573 9.39 -9.93 40.85
N ASN A 574 8.65 -8.85 40.61
CA ASN A 574 7.81 -8.19 41.62
C ASN A 574 6.33 -8.30 41.22
N THR A 575 5.61 -9.21 41.89
CA THR A 575 4.18 -9.48 41.66
C THR A 575 3.27 -8.83 42.70
N SER A 576 3.81 -8.00 43.60
CA SER A 576 3.09 -7.49 44.79
C SER A 576 1.84 -6.66 44.51
N SER A 577 1.75 -6.02 43.34
CA SER A 577 0.57 -5.26 42.88
C SER A 577 -0.40 -6.08 42.01
N LEU A 578 -0.08 -7.34 41.71
CA LEU A 578 -0.79 -8.20 40.76
C LEU A 578 -1.80 -9.10 41.48
N THR A 579 -2.69 -8.49 42.27
CA THR A 579 -3.64 -9.22 43.14
C THR A 579 -4.66 -10.07 42.39
N SER A 580 -4.77 -9.89 41.08
CA SER A 580 -5.72 -10.57 40.20
C SER A 580 -5.16 -11.86 39.57
N LEU A 581 -3.86 -12.14 39.74
CA LEU A 581 -3.20 -13.29 39.11
C LEU A 581 -3.82 -14.63 39.50
N TYR A 582 -4.00 -15.45 38.49
CA TYR A 582 -4.44 -16.84 38.54
C TYR A 582 -3.28 -17.80 38.25
N GLU A 583 -2.35 -17.40 37.40
CA GLU A 583 -1.21 -18.22 36.99
C GLU A 583 0.04 -17.36 36.80
N ILE A 584 1.16 -17.85 37.36
CA ILE A 584 2.50 -17.32 37.15
C ILE A 584 3.34 -18.47 36.64
N ASP A 585 3.91 -18.27 35.46
CA ASP A 585 4.99 -19.08 34.95
C ASP A 585 6.27 -18.25 34.82
N CYS A 586 7.23 -18.59 35.66
CA CYS A 586 8.57 -18.03 35.67
C CYS A 586 9.65 -19.12 35.80
N GLU A 587 9.40 -20.33 35.26
CA GLU A 587 10.42 -21.38 35.11
C GLU A 587 11.63 -20.88 34.28
N ASP A 588 12.74 -21.63 34.31
CA ASP A 588 13.95 -21.37 33.51
C ASP A 588 14.41 -19.90 33.56
N ASN A 589 14.71 -19.42 34.77
CA ASN A 589 15.16 -18.06 35.04
C ASN A 589 16.32 -18.08 36.06
N SER A 590 16.63 -16.94 36.71
CA SER A 590 17.68 -16.82 37.73
C SER A 590 17.18 -16.14 39.00
N LEU A 591 15.91 -16.37 39.35
CA LEU A 591 15.27 -15.75 40.52
C LEU A 591 15.86 -16.31 41.82
N ALA A 592 16.48 -15.45 42.62
CA ALA A 592 17.00 -15.82 43.95
C ALA A 592 15.93 -15.75 45.07
N SER A 593 14.85 -14.99 44.84
CA SER A 593 13.68 -14.91 45.70
C SER A 593 12.43 -14.53 44.90
N LEU A 594 11.28 -15.05 45.30
CA LEU A 594 9.97 -14.76 44.73
C LEU A 594 8.98 -14.53 45.88
N ASP A 595 8.32 -13.37 45.92
CA ASP A 595 7.31 -13.03 46.93
C ASP A 595 5.93 -13.00 46.28
N VAL A 596 5.18 -14.09 46.49
CA VAL A 596 3.81 -14.29 46.02
C VAL A 596 2.76 -14.01 47.10
N SER A 597 3.14 -13.44 48.25
CA SER A 597 2.25 -13.27 49.41
C SER A 597 1.00 -12.40 49.14
N SER A 598 1.06 -11.52 48.14
CA SER A 598 -0.07 -10.68 47.70
C SER A 598 -0.99 -11.34 46.66
N ASN A 599 -0.63 -12.51 46.13
CA ASN A 599 -1.30 -13.14 44.97
C ASN A 599 -2.29 -14.24 45.42
N SER A 600 -3.20 -13.94 46.35
CA SER A 600 -4.07 -14.96 46.99
C SER A 600 -5.04 -15.69 46.05
N ASN A 601 -5.22 -15.21 44.81
CA ASN A 601 -6.05 -15.83 43.78
C ASN A 601 -5.29 -16.87 42.93
N LEU A 602 -3.97 -16.98 43.11
CA LEU A 602 -3.11 -17.86 42.34
C LEU A 602 -3.53 -19.33 42.48
N ASN A 603 -3.71 -19.99 41.35
CA ASN A 603 -4.11 -21.39 41.21
C ASN A 603 -2.95 -22.24 40.69
N TYR A 604 -2.12 -21.68 39.80
CA TYR A 604 -0.93 -22.32 39.23
C TYR A 604 0.32 -21.47 39.52
N LEU A 605 1.38 -22.11 40.01
CA LEU A 605 2.68 -21.48 40.21
C LEU A 605 3.79 -22.39 39.70
N TYR A 606 4.37 -22.03 38.56
CA TYR A 606 5.54 -22.69 37.98
C TYR A 606 6.76 -21.78 38.18
N CYS A 607 7.65 -22.20 39.08
CA CYS A 607 8.88 -21.48 39.42
C CYS A 607 10.09 -22.42 39.56
N TYR A 608 10.04 -23.57 38.88
CA TYR A 608 11.13 -24.53 38.84
C TYR A 608 12.33 -24.00 38.01
N ASN A 609 13.46 -24.71 38.03
CA ASN A 609 14.71 -24.29 37.35
C ASN A 609 15.13 -22.84 37.68
N ASN A 610 15.19 -22.52 38.97
CA ASN A 610 15.53 -21.18 39.47
C ASN A 610 16.55 -21.27 40.64
N LEU A 611 16.79 -20.16 41.35
CA LEU A 611 17.76 -20.07 42.45
C LEU A 611 17.08 -19.80 43.81
N LEU A 612 15.81 -20.18 43.96
CA LEU A 612 15.01 -19.87 45.15
C LEU A 612 15.53 -20.65 46.36
N SER A 613 15.82 -19.93 47.46
CA SER A 613 16.24 -20.53 48.74
C SER A 613 15.11 -20.65 49.77
N SER A 614 13.99 -19.97 49.52
CA SER A 614 12.76 -19.97 50.32
C SER A 614 11.57 -19.65 49.43
N LEU A 615 10.43 -20.31 49.64
CA LEU A 615 9.15 -19.98 49.01
C LEU A 615 8.06 -19.95 50.09
N ASN A 616 7.25 -18.88 50.12
CA ASN A 616 6.18 -18.72 51.10
C ASN A 616 4.82 -18.80 50.38
N THR A 617 4.17 -19.95 50.46
CA THR A 617 2.86 -20.22 49.85
C THR A 617 1.69 -19.96 50.81
N SER A 618 1.95 -19.49 52.03
CA SER A 618 0.96 -19.55 53.13
C SER A 618 -0.34 -18.79 52.89
N GLY A 619 -0.28 -17.70 52.09
CA GLY A 619 -1.43 -16.90 51.67
C GLY A 619 -2.15 -17.39 50.39
N LEU A 620 -1.61 -18.41 49.71
CA LEU A 620 -2.12 -18.92 48.42
C LEU A 620 -3.22 -19.96 48.64
N THR A 621 -4.34 -19.56 49.26
CA THR A 621 -5.42 -20.49 49.62
C THR A 621 -6.09 -21.15 48.41
N SER A 622 -5.96 -20.55 47.23
CA SER A 622 -6.50 -21.05 45.97
C SER A 622 -5.53 -21.96 45.21
N LEU A 623 -4.30 -22.15 45.68
CA LEU A 623 -3.25 -22.90 44.97
C LEU A 623 -3.69 -24.35 44.72
N TYR A 624 -3.61 -24.77 43.46
CA TYR A 624 -4.01 -26.08 42.94
C TYR A 624 -2.79 -26.85 42.42
N ASP A 625 -1.87 -26.15 41.75
CA ASP A 625 -0.61 -26.68 41.25
C ASP A 625 0.60 -25.88 41.77
N LEU A 626 1.70 -26.58 42.02
CA LEU A 626 2.96 -26.00 42.47
C LEU A 626 4.14 -26.82 41.94
N GLU A 627 4.84 -26.25 40.97
CA GLU A 627 6.09 -26.77 40.40
C GLU A 627 7.24 -25.86 40.83
N CYS A 628 8.05 -26.35 41.77
CA CYS A 628 9.18 -25.62 42.37
C CYS A 628 10.44 -26.48 42.49
N GLU A 629 10.56 -27.52 41.65
CA GLU A 629 11.74 -28.37 41.56
C GLU A 629 12.99 -27.64 41.04
N ASN A 630 14.14 -28.29 41.12
CA ASN A 630 15.44 -27.77 40.67
C ASN A 630 15.69 -26.33 41.14
N ASN A 631 15.64 -26.16 42.46
CA ASN A 631 15.84 -24.91 43.19
C ASN A 631 16.81 -25.16 44.37
N SER A 632 16.86 -24.26 45.35
CA SER A 632 17.69 -24.38 46.56
C SER A 632 16.86 -24.29 47.85
N LEU A 633 15.59 -24.69 47.80
CA LEU A 633 14.67 -24.63 48.94
C LEU A 633 15.16 -25.57 50.06
N THR A 634 15.26 -25.04 51.29
CA THR A 634 15.68 -25.81 52.48
C THR A 634 14.51 -26.32 53.33
N ASN A 635 13.34 -25.72 53.12
CA ASN A 635 12.08 -26.03 53.76
C ASN A 635 10.93 -25.62 52.83
N LEU A 636 9.82 -26.37 52.88
CA LEU A 636 8.58 -26.03 52.20
C LEU A 636 7.40 -26.41 53.10
N ASP A 637 6.49 -25.46 53.32
CA ASP A 637 5.27 -25.66 54.11
C ASP A 637 4.06 -25.24 53.29
N VAL A 638 3.28 -26.23 52.85
CA VAL A 638 2.04 -26.05 52.08
C VAL A 638 0.79 -26.40 52.90
N SER A 639 0.91 -26.46 54.24
CA SER A 639 -0.19 -26.87 55.13
C SER A 639 -1.43 -25.97 55.11
N THR A 640 -1.34 -24.75 54.55
CA THR A 640 -2.50 -23.86 54.33
C THR A 640 -3.09 -23.97 52.91
N ASN A 641 -2.40 -24.63 51.97
CA ASN A 641 -2.81 -24.77 50.57
C ASN A 641 -3.79 -25.95 50.42
N THR A 642 -4.98 -25.81 51.01
CA THR A 642 -5.98 -26.90 51.12
C THR A 642 -6.56 -27.38 49.79
N ASN A 643 -6.31 -26.67 48.68
CA ASN A 643 -6.77 -27.02 47.33
C ASN A 643 -5.69 -27.69 46.45
N LEU A 644 -4.45 -27.79 46.94
CA LEU A 644 -3.29 -28.28 46.19
C LEU A 644 -3.46 -29.76 45.78
N GLN A 645 -3.40 -30.07 44.48
CA GLN A 645 -3.52 -31.44 43.96
C GLN A 645 -2.26 -31.96 43.28
N TYR A 646 -1.35 -31.07 42.91
CA TYR A 646 -0.09 -31.39 42.26
C TYR A 646 1.02 -30.67 43.03
N LEU A 647 2.12 -31.37 43.28
CA LEU A 647 3.26 -30.82 44.00
C LEU A 647 4.55 -31.47 43.52
N TYR A 648 5.33 -30.69 42.78
CA TYR A 648 6.66 -31.06 42.32
C TYR A 648 7.68 -30.19 43.06
N CYS A 649 8.40 -30.83 43.99
CA CYS A 649 9.40 -30.19 44.86
C CYS A 649 10.69 -31.02 44.95
N ASN A 650 10.92 -31.86 43.93
CA ASN A 650 12.16 -32.62 43.76
C ASN A 650 13.38 -31.72 43.47
N ASP A 651 14.56 -32.31 43.50
CA ASP A 651 15.83 -31.64 43.13
C ASP A 651 16.04 -30.32 43.89
N ASN A 652 15.89 -30.38 45.20
CA ASN A 652 16.01 -29.26 46.13
C ASN A 652 16.91 -29.65 47.32
N LEU A 653 16.98 -28.81 48.35
CA LEU A 653 17.75 -29.04 49.58
C LEU A 653 16.82 -29.21 50.79
N LEU A 654 15.61 -29.75 50.59
CA LEU A 654 14.60 -29.80 51.64
C LEU A 654 15.07 -30.67 52.81
N SER A 655 15.18 -30.06 53.98
CA SER A 655 15.30 -30.77 55.26
C SER A 655 13.93 -30.98 55.92
N ILE A 656 12.92 -30.24 55.43
CA ILE A 656 11.56 -30.17 55.94
C ILE A 656 10.59 -30.04 54.79
N LEU A 657 9.54 -30.86 54.84
CA LEU A 657 8.40 -30.77 53.96
C LEU A 657 7.11 -30.99 54.77
N ASN A 658 6.27 -29.96 54.88
CA ASN A 658 4.98 -30.04 55.56
C ASN A 658 3.85 -29.94 54.53
N VAL A 659 3.28 -31.10 54.17
CA VAL A 659 2.13 -31.22 53.26
C VAL A 659 0.83 -31.54 54.00
N LYS A 660 0.81 -31.41 55.32
CA LYS A 660 -0.36 -31.68 56.17
C LYS A 660 -1.42 -30.58 56.04
N ASN A 661 -2.11 -30.58 54.90
CA ASN A 661 -3.06 -29.55 54.46
C ASN A 661 -4.53 -30.01 54.49
N GLY A 662 -4.82 -31.20 55.02
CA GLY A 662 -6.14 -31.80 55.05
C GLY A 662 -6.62 -32.38 53.73
N ASN A 663 -5.77 -32.47 52.70
CA ASN A 663 -6.15 -32.85 51.34
C ASN A 663 -5.34 -34.01 50.74
N ASN A 664 -4.43 -34.64 51.49
CA ASN A 664 -3.49 -35.63 50.93
C ASN A 664 -4.16 -36.79 50.16
N THR A 665 -5.43 -37.10 50.46
CA THR A 665 -6.21 -38.15 49.76
C THR A 665 -6.78 -37.73 48.41
N ILE A 666 -6.72 -36.44 48.05
CA ILE A 666 -7.11 -35.90 46.73
C ILE A 666 -5.93 -35.38 45.90
N MET A 667 -4.71 -35.42 46.45
CA MET A 667 -3.48 -35.10 45.72
C MET A 667 -3.26 -36.15 44.63
N SER A 668 -3.23 -35.68 43.37
CA SER A 668 -3.18 -36.50 42.16
C SER A 668 -1.76 -36.92 41.80
N ASP A 669 -0.78 -36.04 41.99
CA ASP A 669 0.64 -36.37 41.89
C ASP A 669 1.45 -35.65 42.98
N PHE A 670 2.55 -36.26 43.39
CA PHE A 670 3.43 -35.79 44.45
C PHE A 670 4.86 -36.28 44.18
N ASN A 671 5.79 -35.35 44.02
CA ASN A 671 7.21 -35.64 43.80
C ASN A 671 8.11 -34.82 44.72
N ALA A 672 8.92 -35.52 45.51
CA ALA A 672 9.87 -34.92 46.46
C ALA A 672 11.24 -35.65 46.45
N ILE A 673 11.58 -36.38 45.38
CA ILE A 673 12.89 -37.07 45.24
C ILE A 673 14.06 -36.07 45.17
N ASN A 674 15.29 -36.55 45.36
CA ASN A 674 16.52 -35.78 45.24
C ASN A 674 16.59 -34.58 46.22
N ASN A 675 16.00 -34.75 47.41
CA ASN A 675 16.13 -33.90 48.60
C ASN A 675 16.93 -34.65 49.69
N PRO A 676 18.28 -34.74 49.58
CA PRO A 676 19.08 -35.69 50.36
C PRO A 676 19.09 -35.47 51.88
N ASP A 677 18.73 -34.26 52.36
CA ASP A 677 18.61 -33.94 53.78
C ASP A 677 17.19 -34.21 54.35
N LEU A 678 16.25 -34.64 53.50
CA LEU A 678 14.87 -34.94 53.89
C LEU A 678 14.80 -36.30 54.59
N THR A 679 14.37 -36.28 55.85
CA THR A 679 14.27 -37.47 56.71
C THR A 679 12.85 -37.76 57.18
N CYS A 680 11.99 -36.75 57.18
CA CYS A 680 10.58 -36.83 57.53
C CYS A 680 9.79 -35.92 56.60
N ILE A 681 8.59 -36.33 56.22
CA ILE A 681 7.61 -35.55 55.47
C ILE A 681 6.32 -35.55 56.29
N GLN A 682 5.83 -34.37 56.66
CA GLN A 682 4.68 -34.25 57.54
C GLN A 682 3.37 -34.27 56.73
N VAL A 683 2.51 -35.25 57.03
CA VAL A 683 1.29 -35.59 56.26
C VAL A 683 0.03 -35.66 57.12
N ASP A 684 -1.13 -35.77 56.48
CA ASP A 684 -2.44 -35.97 57.13
C ASP A 684 -2.61 -37.38 57.71
N ASP A 685 -2.18 -38.40 56.95
CA ASP A 685 -2.26 -39.83 57.29
C ASP A 685 -1.01 -40.54 56.75
N ASP A 686 -0.13 -41.01 57.65
CA ASP A 686 1.14 -41.65 57.31
C ASP A 686 0.97 -43.02 56.65
N ALA A 687 -0.11 -43.75 56.97
CA ALA A 687 -0.41 -45.03 56.34
C ALA A 687 -0.93 -44.85 54.90
N TYR A 688 -1.74 -43.80 54.66
CA TYR A 688 -2.18 -43.45 53.30
C TYR A 688 -1.00 -43.01 52.43
N SER A 689 -0.19 -42.05 52.88
CA SER A 689 0.93 -41.54 52.09
C SER A 689 1.97 -42.64 51.79
N THR A 690 2.31 -43.49 52.77
CA THR A 690 3.22 -44.63 52.55
C THR A 690 2.70 -45.64 51.51
N ALA A 691 1.37 -45.77 51.35
CA ALA A 691 0.77 -46.71 50.42
C ALA A 691 0.62 -46.16 48.99
N ASN A 692 0.54 -44.83 48.82
CA ASN A 692 0.16 -44.19 47.55
C ASN A 692 1.24 -43.28 46.95
N TRP A 693 2.17 -42.75 47.75
CA TRP A 693 3.22 -41.84 47.30
C TRP A 693 4.59 -42.53 47.35
N THR A 694 5.18 -42.78 46.19
CA THR A 694 6.47 -43.49 46.06
C THR A 694 7.64 -42.59 45.68
N ASN A 695 7.38 -41.37 45.21
CA ASN A 695 8.40 -40.45 44.69
C ASN A 695 9.00 -39.61 45.82
N ILE A 696 9.66 -40.28 46.76
CA ILE A 696 10.42 -39.68 47.86
C ILE A 696 11.80 -40.32 47.98
N ASP A 697 12.74 -39.62 48.61
CA ASP A 697 14.05 -40.20 48.90
C ASP A 697 13.98 -41.36 49.89
N ALA A 698 14.88 -42.32 49.73
CA ALA A 698 14.99 -43.48 50.63
C ALA A 698 15.41 -43.12 52.07
N THR A 699 15.83 -41.87 52.31
CA THR A 699 16.09 -41.29 53.64
C THR A 699 14.83 -40.75 54.31
N ALA A 700 13.80 -40.39 53.52
CA ALA A 700 12.58 -39.78 54.00
C ALA A 700 11.56 -40.82 54.47
N SER A 701 10.65 -40.38 55.35
CA SER A 701 9.53 -41.18 55.84
C SER A 701 8.32 -40.29 56.11
N PHE A 702 7.11 -40.80 55.88
CA PHE A 702 5.89 -40.05 56.20
C PHE A 702 5.57 -40.14 57.69
N SER A 703 5.13 -39.03 58.28
CA SER A 703 4.64 -38.97 59.67
C SER A 703 3.54 -37.94 59.81
N THR A 704 2.55 -38.21 60.66
CA THR A 704 1.54 -37.20 61.04
C THR A 704 2.07 -36.12 61.98
N ASN A 705 3.31 -36.27 62.47
CA ASN A 705 4.05 -35.28 63.25
C ASN A 705 5.56 -35.52 63.10
N CYS A 706 6.27 -34.64 62.41
CA CYS A 706 7.73 -34.73 62.24
C CYS A 706 8.51 -34.04 63.36
N GLY A 707 7.84 -33.48 64.38
CA GLY A 707 8.48 -32.79 65.49
C GLY A 707 9.06 -31.41 65.13
N TYR A 708 8.68 -30.86 63.98
CA TYR A 708 9.12 -29.54 63.54
C TYR A 708 8.66 -28.45 64.52
N ILE A 709 9.57 -27.52 64.85
CA ILE A 709 9.27 -26.31 65.63
C ILE A 709 9.72 -25.13 64.78
N PHE A 710 8.76 -24.29 64.40
CA PHE A 710 8.97 -23.14 63.54
C PHE A 710 8.79 -21.82 64.29
N TYR A 711 9.48 -20.79 63.80
CA TYR A 711 9.28 -19.40 64.17
C TYR A 711 9.13 -18.56 62.90
N MET A 712 8.21 -17.60 62.94
CA MET A 712 7.97 -16.67 61.84
C MET A 712 8.82 -15.40 62.00
N LEU A 713 9.42 -14.95 60.91
CA LEU A 713 10.13 -13.69 60.75
C LEU A 713 9.33 -12.80 59.81
N ASN A 714 8.75 -11.70 60.32
CA ASN A 714 7.96 -10.75 59.54
C ASN A 714 8.66 -9.39 59.49
N TYR A 715 9.06 -8.97 58.30
CA TYR A 715 9.69 -7.70 57.99
C TYR A 715 8.71 -6.85 57.21
N THR A 716 8.40 -5.66 57.72
CA THR A 716 7.44 -4.75 57.08
C THR A 716 8.09 -3.41 56.78
N ALA A 717 7.77 -2.81 55.64
CA ALA A 717 8.21 -1.45 55.34
C ALA A 717 7.33 -0.46 56.10
N GLY A 718 7.97 0.46 56.83
CA GLY A 718 7.31 1.69 57.24
C GLY A 718 7.08 2.63 56.05
N PRO A 719 6.36 3.74 56.24
CA PRO A 719 6.09 4.69 55.16
C PRO A 719 7.37 5.21 54.50
N ASN A 720 7.34 5.37 53.18
CA ASN A 720 8.41 5.93 52.33
C ASN A 720 9.62 5.02 52.05
N GLY A 721 9.41 3.70 52.08
CA GLY A 721 10.32 2.74 51.49
C GLY A 721 9.63 1.39 51.26
N ILE A 722 10.42 0.40 50.88
CA ILE A 722 10.01 -0.99 50.63
C ILE A 722 10.99 -1.95 51.32
N ILE A 723 10.58 -3.21 51.48
CA ILE A 723 11.51 -4.32 51.79
C ILE A 723 11.84 -5.03 50.48
N THR A 724 13.10 -5.43 50.29
CA THR A 724 13.52 -6.37 49.27
C THR A 724 14.14 -7.62 49.91
N GLY A 725 13.99 -8.78 49.26
CA GLY A 725 14.18 -10.09 49.88
C GLY A 725 12.89 -10.63 50.53
N THR A 726 12.92 -11.85 51.06
CA THR A 726 11.73 -12.55 51.57
C THR A 726 11.19 -11.87 52.85
N ALA A 727 10.13 -11.07 52.71
CA ALA A 727 9.59 -10.24 53.80
C ALA A 727 8.84 -11.03 54.89
N SER A 728 8.33 -12.23 54.59
CA SER A 728 7.76 -13.15 55.58
C SER A 728 8.38 -14.53 55.42
N GLN A 729 9.09 -14.99 56.45
CA GLN A 729 9.89 -16.22 56.43
C GLN A 729 9.48 -17.14 57.57
N THR A 730 9.42 -18.44 57.31
CA THR A 730 9.30 -19.48 58.33
C THR A 730 10.67 -20.13 58.49
N VAL A 731 11.18 -20.18 59.71
CA VAL A 731 12.48 -20.81 60.03
C VAL A 731 12.34 -21.78 61.18
N ASN A 732 13.19 -22.81 61.18
CA ASN A 732 13.26 -23.76 62.29
C ASN A 732 13.77 -23.10 63.58
N ILE A 733 13.49 -23.73 64.72
CA ILE A 733 14.21 -23.48 65.96
C ILE A 733 15.73 -23.61 65.74
N GLY A 734 16.46 -22.52 65.98
CA GLY A 734 17.90 -22.42 65.72
C GLY A 734 18.27 -22.17 64.24
N GLY A 735 17.29 -22.07 63.33
CA GLY A 735 17.51 -21.72 61.92
C GLY A 735 17.90 -20.26 61.72
N ASN A 736 18.34 -19.92 60.51
CA ASN A 736 18.65 -18.55 60.11
C ASN A 736 17.62 -18.09 59.08
N GLY A 737 17.17 -16.84 59.18
CA GLY A 737 16.44 -16.18 58.10
C GLY A 737 17.34 -15.84 56.91
N THR A 738 16.73 -15.59 55.76
CA THR A 738 17.38 -14.97 54.60
C THR A 738 17.51 -13.46 54.79
N ALA A 739 18.48 -12.85 54.10
CA ALA A 739 18.74 -11.43 54.23
C ALA A 739 17.63 -10.58 53.57
N VAL A 740 17.17 -9.53 54.26
CA VAL A 740 16.21 -8.54 53.75
C VAL A 740 16.81 -7.14 53.79
N ALA A 741 16.59 -6.33 52.76
CA ALA A 741 17.05 -4.94 52.73
C ALA A 741 15.86 -3.97 52.80
N ALA A 742 16.02 -2.92 53.60
CA ALA A 742 15.10 -1.81 53.65
C ALA A 742 15.53 -0.76 52.61
N VAL A 743 14.80 -0.65 51.51
CA VAL A 743 15.13 0.26 50.39
C VAL A 743 14.27 1.52 50.51
N PRO A 744 14.88 2.71 50.71
CA PRO A 744 14.13 3.96 50.78
C PRO A 744 13.57 4.37 49.42
N ASN A 745 12.42 5.06 49.43
CA ASN A 745 11.92 5.76 48.25
C ASN A 745 12.83 6.95 47.89
N MET A 746 12.67 7.49 46.67
CA MET A 746 13.33 8.73 46.25
C MET A 746 13.14 9.85 47.30
N ASP A 747 14.22 10.56 47.60
CA ASP A 747 14.34 11.55 48.69
C ASP A 747 14.34 11.02 50.14
N TYR A 748 14.41 9.70 50.38
CA TYR A 748 14.52 9.12 51.73
C TYR A 748 15.83 8.31 51.96
N HIS A 749 16.09 7.95 53.21
CA HIS A 749 17.11 6.99 53.65
C HIS A 749 16.52 6.05 54.73
N PHE A 750 17.08 4.85 54.85
CA PHE A 750 16.76 3.94 55.97
C PHE A 750 17.36 4.44 57.29
N VAL A 751 16.60 4.35 58.38
CA VAL A 751 17.01 4.81 59.72
C VAL A 751 17.34 3.62 60.62
N ASP A 752 16.34 2.83 60.97
CA ASP A 752 16.42 1.66 61.84
C ASP A 752 15.21 0.73 61.64
N TRP A 753 15.28 -0.47 62.20
CA TRP A 753 14.14 -1.36 62.41
C TRP A 753 13.46 -1.02 63.74
N SER A 754 12.18 -1.38 63.91
CA SER A 754 11.39 -1.07 65.11
C SER A 754 11.88 -1.72 66.41
N ASP A 755 12.84 -2.64 66.36
CA ASP A 755 13.57 -3.20 67.51
C ASP A 755 14.89 -2.47 67.81
N GLY A 756 15.20 -1.40 67.08
CA GLY A 756 16.42 -0.59 67.19
C GLY A 756 17.61 -1.12 66.39
N SER A 757 17.45 -2.19 65.59
CA SER A 757 18.52 -2.67 64.71
C SER A 757 18.78 -1.71 63.56
N THR A 758 20.04 -1.44 63.22
CA THR A 758 20.44 -0.62 62.06
C THR A 758 21.02 -1.45 60.91
N ALA A 759 20.94 -2.79 61.00
CA ALA A 759 21.43 -3.68 59.95
C ALA A 759 20.60 -3.54 58.67
N ASN A 760 21.27 -3.23 57.55
CA ASN A 760 20.65 -3.15 56.22
C ASN A 760 21.67 -3.57 55.14
N PRO A 761 21.55 -4.77 54.53
CA PRO A 761 20.52 -5.79 54.80
C PRO A 761 20.58 -6.36 56.22
N ARG A 762 19.43 -6.84 56.70
CA ARG A 762 19.22 -7.51 57.98
C ARG A 762 19.11 -9.02 57.77
N THR A 763 19.71 -9.80 58.68
CA THR A 763 19.56 -11.25 58.74
C THR A 763 19.43 -11.66 60.20
N ASP A 764 18.30 -12.28 60.58
CA ASP A 764 18.11 -12.83 61.92
C ASP A 764 18.58 -14.28 61.96
N MET A 765 19.61 -14.56 62.78
CA MET A 765 20.27 -15.87 62.87
C MET A 765 19.96 -16.57 64.20
N ASN A 766 19.99 -17.92 64.19
CA ASN A 766 19.71 -18.78 65.35
C ASN A 766 18.35 -18.46 66.02
N VAL A 767 17.30 -18.41 65.22
CA VAL A 767 15.98 -17.92 65.61
C VAL A 767 15.31 -18.91 66.58
N ILE A 768 14.95 -18.41 67.78
CA ILE A 768 14.33 -19.20 68.86
C ILE A 768 12.98 -18.62 69.34
N ALA A 769 12.45 -17.64 68.62
CA ALA A 769 11.15 -17.00 68.84
C ALA A 769 10.70 -16.29 67.56
N ASN A 770 9.41 -16.01 67.41
CA ASN A 770 8.92 -15.18 66.32
C ASN A 770 9.52 -13.76 66.39
N ILE A 771 9.85 -13.18 65.25
CA ILE A 771 10.35 -11.81 65.12
C ILE A 771 9.39 -11.05 64.19
N SER A 772 9.00 -9.84 64.56
CA SER A 772 8.15 -8.98 63.73
C SER A 772 8.64 -7.53 63.86
N VAL A 773 9.14 -6.96 62.76
CA VAL A 773 9.83 -5.67 62.76
C VAL A 773 9.44 -4.80 61.56
N ILE A 774 9.43 -3.48 61.78
CA ILE A 774 9.10 -2.46 60.78
C ILE A 774 10.37 -1.67 60.45
N ALA A 775 10.70 -1.48 59.17
CA ALA A 775 11.79 -0.62 58.72
C ALA A 775 11.34 0.85 58.68
N ASN A 776 12.02 1.74 59.40
CA ASN A 776 11.74 3.17 59.45
C ASN A 776 12.58 3.93 58.42
N PHE A 777 11.96 4.89 57.72
CA PHE A 777 12.61 5.73 56.70
C PHE A 777 12.54 7.21 57.05
N GLY A 778 13.68 7.90 56.92
CA GLY A 778 13.85 9.33 57.18
C GLY A 778 14.06 10.11 55.87
N LEU A 779 13.66 11.38 55.83
CA LEU A 779 13.80 12.20 54.62
C LEU A 779 15.23 12.72 54.49
N ASN A 780 15.76 12.76 53.28
CA ASN A 780 17.02 13.41 52.96
C ASN A 780 16.87 14.94 53.11
N VAL A 781 17.85 15.58 53.74
CA VAL A 781 17.87 17.02 54.03
C VAL A 781 19.25 17.58 53.73
N GLY A 782 19.33 18.76 53.10
CA GLY A 782 20.60 19.47 52.89
C GLY A 782 21.38 19.08 51.63
N ILE A 783 20.73 19.05 50.46
CA ILE A 783 21.47 19.03 49.18
C ILE A 783 21.83 20.48 48.80
N GLU A 784 23.11 20.76 48.57
CA GLU A 784 23.52 22.05 47.99
C GLU A 784 22.99 22.16 46.55
N THR A 785 22.11 23.13 46.29
CA THR A 785 21.57 23.31 44.94
C THR A 785 22.49 24.24 44.14
N MET A 786 23.40 23.63 43.36
CA MET A 786 24.31 24.34 42.45
C MET A 786 23.54 25.08 41.36
N LEU A 787 23.90 26.33 41.10
CA LEU A 787 23.46 27.08 39.92
C LEU A 787 24.57 27.10 38.86
N GLU A 788 24.19 27.25 37.59
CA GLU A 788 24.96 26.92 36.37
C GLU A 788 26.39 27.49 36.24
N ASN A 789 26.77 28.49 37.07
CA ASN A 789 28.09 29.11 37.08
C ASN A 789 29.04 28.65 38.21
N ASN A 790 28.71 27.59 38.96
CA ASN A 790 29.54 27.01 40.05
C ASN A 790 29.96 27.98 41.18
N SER A 791 29.36 29.16 41.25
CA SER A 791 29.72 30.25 42.18
C SER A 791 28.53 30.76 43.01
N THR A 792 27.36 30.15 42.86
CA THR A 792 26.13 30.50 43.59
C THR A 792 25.45 29.23 44.11
N PHE A 793 25.11 29.24 45.40
CA PHE A 793 24.64 28.09 46.16
C PHE A 793 23.38 28.46 46.93
N ILE A 794 22.43 27.53 47.05
CA ILE A 794 21.32 27.62 48.00
C ILE A 794 21.33 26.39 48.92
N TYR A 795 21.39 26.63 50.23
CA TYR A 795 21.51 25.57 51.24
C TYR A 795 20.94 25.97 52.62
N PRO A 796 20.28 25.07 53.38
CA PRO A 796 19.83 23.75 52.96
C PRO A 796 18.61 23.85 52.02
N ASN A 797 18.45 22.86 51.16
CA ASN A 797 17.29 22.71 50.29
C ASN A 797 17.02 21.21 50.08
N PRO A 798 15.86 20.66 50.49
CA PRO A 798 14.80 21.28 51.28
C PRO A 798 15.25 21.78 52.68
N ASN A 799 14.46 22.65 53.29
CA ASN A 799 14.71 23.21 54.63
C ASN A 799 13.44 23.32 55.51
N ASN A 800 13.63 23.68 56.77
CA ASN A 800 12.56 23.86 57.77
C ASN A 800 12.21 25.35 57.98
N GLY A 801 12.25 26.16 56.93
CA GLY A 801 11.91 27.59 56.93
C GLY A 801 13.09 28.51 56.68
N THR A 802 14.32 28.10 57.02
CA THR A 802 15.54 28.91 56.83
C THR A 802 16.47 28.32 55.78
N PHE A 803 16.96 29.16 54.88
CA PHE A 803 18.00 28.80 53.90
C PHE A 803 18.94 29.97 53.64
N GLN A 804 20.13 29.67 53.14
CA GLN A 804 21.18 30.62 52.84
C GLN A 804 21.42 30.67 51.34
N VAL A 805 21.54 31.88 50.79
CA VAL A 805 22.04 32.12 49.43
C VAL A 805 23.46 32.66 49.53
N THR A 806 24.41 31.91 48.99
CA THR A 806 25.81 32.30 48.88
C THR A 806 26.12 32.57 47.41
N LEU A 807 26.76 33.70 47.10
CA LEU A 807 27.13 34.11 45.75
C LEU A 807 28.51 34.79 45.78
N ASN A 808 29.38 34.51 44.82
CA ASN A 808 30.67 35.18 44.68
C ASN A 808 30.76 35.92 43.33
N THR A 809 30.87 37.25 43.36
CA THR A 809 31.14 38.08 42.18
C THR A 809 32.53 38.69 42.22
N GLN A 810 33.23 38.67 41.09
CA GLN A 810 34.54 39.31 40.92
C GLN A 810 34.43 40.77 40.47
N GLU A 811 33.28 41.16 39.91
CA GLU A 811 32.99 42.51 39.45
C GLU A 811 32.04 43.24 40.41
N ASN A 812 32.13 44.57 40.43
CA ASN A 812 31.28 45.42 41.27
C ASN A 812 29.92 45.65 40.59
N GLU A 813 28.92 44.87 40.96
CA GLU A 813 27.58 44.88 40.35
C GLU A 813 26.47 45.05 41.39
N SER A 814 25.28 45.47 40.96
CA SER A 814 24.07 45.53 41.77
C SER A 814 23.35 44.17 41.78
N LEU A 815 22.99 43.70 42.98
CA LEU A 815 22.27 42.45 43.23
C LEU A 815 20.83 42.74 43.70
N SER A 816 19.85 42.00 43.17
CA SER A 816 18.54 41.82 43.82
C SER A 816 18.12 40.35 43.87
N ILE A 817 17.70 39.88 45.04
CA ILE A 817 17.13 38.55 45.26
C ILE A 817 15.64 38.72 45.54
N ASN A 818 14.81 38.07 44.74
CA ASN A 818 13.35 38.13 44.80
C ASN A 818 12.81 36.71 45.02
N ILE A 819 12.11 36.48 46.13
CA ILE A 819 11.54 35.18 46.48
C ILE A 819 10.03 35.21 46.29
N TYR A 820 9.50 34.28 45.51
CA TYR A 820 8.08 34.17 45.17
C TYR A 820 7.47 32.89 45.76
N ASN A 821 6.19 32.92 46.12
CA ASN A 821 5.43 31.70 46.41
C ASN A 821 5.00 30.98 45.12
N CYS A 822 4.40 29.79 45.27
CA CYS A 822 3.86 29.00 44.15
C CYS A 822 2.75 29.69 43.32
N PHE A 823 2.14 30.77 43.82
CA PHE A 823 1.17 31.59 43.08
C PHE A 823 1.82 32.77 42.33
N GLY A 824 3.15 32.86 42.32
CA GLY A 824 3.90 33.95 41.67
C GLY A 824 3.85 35.28 42.43
N GLN A 825 3.36 35.31 43.67
CA GLN A 825 3.37 36.50 44.50
C GLN A 825 4.76 36.69 45.11
N LEU A 826 5.29 37.92 45.06
CA LEU A 826 6.56 38.27 45.71
C LEU A 826 6.38 38.27 47.24
N ILE A 827 7.21 37.50 47.93
CA ILE A 827 7.17 37.29 49.38
C ILE A 827 8.26 38.10 50.09
N LEU A 828 9.48 38.07 49.56
CA LEU A 828 10.65 38.73 50.16
C LEU A 828 11.56 39.23 49.04
N ARG A 829 12.10 40.46 49.20
CA ARG A 829 13.11 41.06 48.32
C ARG A 829 14.27 41.56 49.15
N ASP A 830 15.49 41.22 48.75
CA ASP A 830 16.74 41.82 49.26
C ASP A 830 17.51 42.47 48.10
N GLU A 831 18.19 43.58 48.39
CA GLU A 831 18.91 44.37 47.38
C GLU A 831 20.24 44.90 47.91
N LYS A 832 21.28 44.83 47.08
CA LYS A 832 22.62 45.32 47.42
C LYS A 832 23.31 45.94 46.22
N ASN A 833 23.50 47.25 46.29
CA ASN A 833 24.26 48.01 45.30
C ASN A 833 25.77 47.92 45.60
N ASN A 834 26.60 47.91 44.56
CA ASN A 834 28.07 47.79 44.67
C ASN A 834 28.53 46.54 45.44
N LEU A 835 28.04 45.37 45.04
CA LEU A 835 28.53 44.10 45.56
C LEU A 835 29.83 43.71 44.84
N GLN A 836 30.90 43.54 45.60
CA GLN A 836 32.16 42.95 45.15
C GLN A 836 32.61 41.86 46.15
N GLY A 837 32.96 40.68 45.65
CA GLY A 837 33.34 39.51 46.45
C GLY A 837 32.14 38.63 46.89
N ASN A 838 32.30 37.97 48.04
CA ASN A 838 31.29 37.05 48.57
C ASN A 838 30.09 37.79 49.18
N TYR A 839 28.91 37.54 48.62
CA TYR A 839 27.62 37.72 49.27
C TYR A 839 27.23 36.42 49.97
N ASN A 840 26.78 36.52 51.22
CA ASN A 840 26.23 35.38 51.94
C ASN A 840 25.10 35.88 52.85
N GLN A 841 23.86 35.49 52.55
CA GLN A 841 22.66 35.96 53.24
C GLN A 841 21.72 34.80 53.56
N THR A 842 21.29 34.75 54.82
CA THR A 842 20.23 33.84 55.25
C THR A 842 18.87 34.49 55.07
N PHE A 843 17.94 33.74 54.46
CA PHE A 843 16.54 34.05 54.32
C PHE A 843 15.75 33.17 55.29
N ASP A 844 14.94 33.80 56.13
CA ASP A 844 14.00 33.12 57.01
C ASP A 844 12.58 33.32 56.46
N LEU A 845 11.95 32.20 56.14
CA LEU A 845 10.58 32.09 55.67
C LEU A 845 9.74 31.17 56.58
N SER A 846 10.18 30.94 57.82
CA SER A 846 9.48 30.07 58.79
C SER A 846 8.07 30.56 59.18
N GLU A 847 7.76 31.85 59.01
CA GLU A 847 6.42 32.41 59.17
C GLU A 847 5.49 32.15 57.96
N PHE A 848 6.02 31.64 56.84
CA PHE A 848 5.25 31.33 55.64
C PHE A 848 4.96 29.82 55.54
N GLY A 849 3.88 29.48 54.82
CA GLY A 849 3.39 28.10 54.73
C GLY A 849 4.37 27.14 54.05
N LYS A 850 4.35 25.89 54.49
CA LYS A 850 5.05 24.75 53.88
C LYS A 850 4.73 24.68 52.38
N GLY A 851 5.74 24.51 51.53
CA GLY A 851 5.52 24.52 50.09
C GLY A 851 6.75 24.86 49.25
N VAL A 852 6.49 25.14 47.97
CA VAL A 852 7.51 25.46 46.96
C VAL A 852 7.60 26.97 46.75
N TYR A 853 8.82 27.48 46.79
CA TYR A 853 9.19 28.87 46.57
C TYR A 853 10.16 28.98 45.40
N LEU A 854 10.10 30.10 44.67
CA LEU A 854 11.02 30.41 43.57
C LEU A 854 11.93 31.56 43.98
N VAL A 855 13.24 31.33 44.05
CA VAL A 855 14.24 32.36 44.33
C VAL A 855 14.81 32.83 43.00
N LYS A 856 14.58 34.10 42.63
CA LYS A 856 15.21 34.76 41.48
C LYS A 856 16.33 35.68 41.93
N ILE A 857 17.54 35.41 41.48
CA ILE A 857 18.76 36.17 41.75
C ILE A 857 19.09 36.97 40.50
N ASN A 858 19.22 38.29 40.61
CA ASN A 858 19.45 39.20 39.49
C ASN A 858 20.71 40.01 39.77
N LEU A 859 21.71 39.88 38.91
CA LEU A 859 22.89 40.74 38.82
C LEU A 859 22.75 41.67 37.61
N GLU A 860 23.65 42.64 37.44
CA GLU A 860 23.58 43.59 36.32
C GLU A 860 23.73 42.91 34.95
N LYS A 861 24.48 41.79 34.88
CA LYS A 861 24.73 41.05 33.64
C LYS A 861 24.12 39.65 33.57
N SER A 862 23.48 39.15 34.63
CA SER A 862 22.96 37.77 34.67
C SER A 862 21.75 37.60 35.59
N GLN A 863 20.90 36.62 35.28
CA GLN A 863 19.75 36.24 36.10
C GLN A 863 19.76 34.72 36.30
N TYR A 864 19.52 34.29 37.54
CA TYR A 864 19.38 32.89 37.92
C TYR A 864 18.05 32.67 38.64
N SER A 865 17.49 31.48 38.53
CA SER A 865 16.31 31.10 39.29
C SER A 865 16.43 29.69 39.83
N ASN A 866 16.12 29.48 41.11
CA ASN A 866 16.13 28.17 41.73
C ASN A 866 14.85 27.90 42.55
N LYS A 867 14.49 26.62 42.66
CA LYS A 867 13.37 26.13 43.46
C LYS A 867 13.84 25.87 44.89
N VAL A 868 13.17 26.45 45.88
CA VAL A 868 13.39 26.15 47.30
C VAL A 868 12.15 25.48 47.89
N VAL A 869 12.36 24.46 48.73
CA VAL A 869 11.29 23.68 49.36
C VAL A 869 11.32 23.85 50.87
N ILE A 870 10.23 24.38 51.44
CA ILE A 870 10.01 24.52 52.89
C ILE A 870 9.10 23.38 53.37
N LYS A 871 9.56 22.64 54.39
CA LYS A 871 8.91 21.43 54.92
C LYS A 871 8.04 21.63 56.14
#